data_AF-A0A7V5ZFJ6-F1
#
_entry.id   AF-A0A7V5ZFJ6-F1
#
_cell.length_a   1.000
_cell.length_b   1.000
_cell.length_c   1.000
_cell.angle_alpha   90.00
_cell.angle_beta   90.00
_cell.angle_gamma   90.00
#
_symmetry.space_group_name_H-M   'P 1'
#
loop_
_entity.id
_entity.type
_entity.pdbx_description
1 polymer ?
#
loop_
_entity_poly.entity_id
_entity_poly.type
_entity_poly.pdbx_seq_one_letter_code
_entity_poly.pdbx_strand_id
1 'polypeptide(L)'
;MRAWWVVTLLLSTGASTMCQTVIPEIDPNEPPGERPYEMVWAGRKEPAPPTLTFQNLQGWRVEVHGGAAAVLQLSRAQDVWERPVAKLRYKGNGASQSQPHILLIPPAPVALPDDADSVEMWVYGNRWSWENPPDTPPVQIAVVLRDSAGAEHTVPVASVEWKEWWLLHRKLPKEMRPPAQMVRVEVSGGWQGEWREIFLDSVRFYREELRPLQFAPRPQRNLTLFEGQSPGANTGPGRLPFPTREWTILPMHLSGEHQNRISPDGEGRFAFVYEGGDGKLVYRFDATKGLNGIRAQWNGRAVWQLAEAGMRYEGEAPAPALQSVRREGERVVAQYSDGTQLRLQVKQKSLVIDVINRTARATELHFGQFIGVREPRALYIPYITYGGSNPTVLLSRAGQRWLFTSLWLDWYRSNGSEPYGAEYASGEVARIHGGIRYHPKTDGTRNPLFERLFLTVSPMLEEVLPTIANPVGLHAHLAVDRLWQETWGPDNYENQMRRSRMLRAYGIEKLIQCNHEITWRDGGESFTLRTRAAPGKGGDEALRRYVAHQKSLGWYSGLYTNYCDFAPVNEHWNSDHVQRQPDGNWRPAWPRNWALKPLKAAEFDAQLAPQVKARYDPNSAYTDVHTAVPPWWYTDYDARVPGAGTFAQTFYAYGELLRNDSRVYGGPI
;
A
#
# COMPACT_ATOMS: atom_id res chain seq x y z
N MET A 1 49.16 -46.34 -33.19
CA MET A 1 49.79 -46.69 -31.89
C MET A 1 50.03 -45.42 -31.09
N ARG A 2 49.58 -45.44 -29.83
CA ARG A 2 49.79 -44.50 -28.70
C ARG A 2 48.52 -43.78 -28.25
N ALA A 3 47.88 -44.46 -27.30
CA ALA A 3 46.78 -44.01 -26.47
C ALA A 3 47.23 -42.91 -25.51
N TRP A 4 46.35 -41.94 -25.26
CA TRP A 4 46.43 -41.04 -24.11
C TRP A 4 45.10 -41.13 -23.36
N TRP A 5 45.21 -41.56 -22.11
CA TRP A 5 44.13 -41.67 -21.14
C TRP A 5 43.73 -40.28 -20.64
N VAL A 6 42.45 -39.96 -20.67
CA VAL A 6 41.88 -38.81 -19.95
C VAL A 6 41.38 -39.32 -18.61
N VAL A 7 42.04 -38.90 -17.53
CA VAL A 7 41.57 -39.07 -16.16
C VAL A 7 40.64 -37.90 -15.85
N THR A 8 39.35 -38.16 -15.72
CA THR A 8 38.38 -37.19 -15.22
C THR A 8 38.47 -37.15 -13.70
N LEU A 9 39.11 -36.12 -13.14
CA LEU A 9 39.02 -35.81 -11.70
C LEU A 9 37.65 -35.17 -11.43
N LEU A 10 36.77 -35.89 -10.73
CA LEU A 10 35.63 -35.33 -10.02
C LEU A 10 36.17 -34.53 -8.82
N LEU A 11 36.33 -33.21 -9.00
CA LEU A 11 36.49 -32.28 -7.90
C LEU A 11 35.13 -32.12 -7.22
N SER A 12 34.89 -32.92 -6.18
CA SER A 12 33.91 -32.59 -5.15
C SER A 12 34.44 -31.37 -4.38
N THR A 13 33.93 -30.18 -4.70
CA THR A 13 34.15 -28.99 -3.89
C THR A 13 33.35 -29.14 -2.60
N GLY A 14 33.94 -29.85 -1.63
CA GLY A 14 33.48 -29.84 -0.25
C GLY A 14 33.60 -28.41 0.29
N ALA A 15 32.50 -27.66 0.31
CA ALA A 15 32.40 -26.42 1.06
C ALA A 15 32.66 -26.77 2.53
N SER A 16 33.80 -26.33 3.06
CA SER A 16 34.20 -26.61 4.43
C SER A 16 33.25 -25.89 5.38
N THR A 17 32.39 -26.64 6.06
CA THR A 17 31.62 -26.16 7.21
C THR A 17 32.59 -25.87 8.35
N MET A 18 32.81 -24.59 8.66
CA MET A 18 33.54 -24.19 9.86
C MET A 18 32.55 -23.90 10.98
N CYS A 19 32.60 -24.68 12.05
CA CYS A 19 31.89 -24.35 13.29
C CYS A 19 32.49 -23.07 13.89
N GLN A 20 31.65 -22.10 14.25
CA GLN A 20 32.06 -20.81 14.80
C GLN A 20 31.82 -20.70 16.32
N THR A 21 32.19 -19.57 16.92
CA THR A 21 32.18 -19.36 18.37
C THR A 21 30.78 -19.03 18.89
N VAL A 22 30.35 -19.75 19.94
CA VAL A 22 29.19 -19.42 20.77
C VAL A 22 29.68 -19.02 22.16
N ILE A 23 29.28 -17.85 22.63
CA ILE A 23 29.64 -17.30 23.94
C ILE A 23 28.37 -17.27 24.80
N PRO A 24 28.17 -18.25 25.71
CA PRO A 24 26.93 -18.37 26.48
C PRO A 24 26.87 -17.43 27.70
N GLU A 25 27.94 -16.68 27.96
CA GLU A 25 28.06 -15.76 29.09
C GLU A 25 27.88 -14.31 28.64
N ILE A 26 27.24 -13.51 29.50
CA ILE A 26 27.14 -12.07 29.32
C ILE A 26 28.49 -11.43 29.62
N ASP A 27 28.92 -10.49 28.79
CA ASP A 27 30.08 -9.66 29.11
C ASP A 27 29.76 -8.82 30.38
N PRO A 28 30.49 -9.02 31.50
CA PRO A 28 30.19 -8.34 32.76
C PRO A 28 30.28 -6.81 32.66
N ASN A 29 31.01 -6.29 31.66
CA ASN A 29 31.21 -4.86 31.44
C ASN A 29 30.25 -4.25 30.40
N GLU A 30 29.41 -5.06 29.73
CA GLU A 30 28.47 -4.57 28.73
C GLU A 30 27.37 -3.74 29.40
N PRO A 31 27.07 -2.50 28.99
CA PRO A 31 25.95 -1.75 29.56
C PRO A 31 24.62 -2.40 29.16
N PRO A 32 23.60 -2.40 30.05
CA PRO A 32 22.26 -2.83 29.66
C PRO A 32 21.66 -1.85 28.64
N GLY A 33 20.98 -2.39 27.63
CA GLY A 33 20.16 -1.62 26.70
C GLY A 33 18.87 -1.14 27.35
N GLU A 34 18.23 -0.16 26.73
CA GLU A 34 16.94 0.37 27.16
C GLU A 34 15.80 -0.24 26.33
N ARG A 35 14.66 -0.47 26.98
CA ARG A 35 13.44 -0.85 26.27
C ARG A 35 12.92 0.34 25.45
N PRO A 36 12.31 0.11 24.28
CA PRO A 36 11.64 1.17 23.53
C PRO A 36 10.67 1.95 24.42
N TYR A 37 10.88 3.26 24.54
CA TYR A 37 10.18 4.07 25.55
C TYR A 37 8.65 4.07 25.37
N GLU A 38 8.13 3.90 24.15
CA GLU A 38 6.68 3.76 23.90
C GLU A 38 6.10 2.49 24.53
N MET A 39 6.85 1.40 24.52
CA MET A 39 6.46 0.18 25.20
C MET A 39 6.45 0.39 26.72
N VAL A 40 7.42 1.12 27.25
CA VAL A 40 7.49 1.49 28.68
C VAL A 40 6.31 2.38 29.06
N TRP A 41 6.03 3.42 28.27
CA TRP A 41 4.92 4.36 28.51
C TRP A 41 3.55 3.69 28.49
N ALA A 42 3.35 2.71 27.61
CA ALA A 42 2.13 1.93 27.54
C ALA A 42 2.11 0.74 28.52
N GLY A 43 3.15 0.55 29.34
CA GLY A 43 3.25 -0.58 30.26
C GLY A 43 3.17 -1.93 29.55
N ARG A 44 3.71 -2.03 28.33
CA ARG A 44 3.58 -3.22 27.50
C ARG A 44 4.31 -4.40 28.11
N LYS A 45 3.59 -5.52 28.14
CA LYS A 45 4.08 -6.85 28.49
C LYS A 45 4.07 -7.74 27.27
N GLU A 46 4.92 -8.76 27.29
CA GLU A 46 4.93 -9.75 26.22
C GLU A 46 3.57 -10.46 26.19
N PRO A 47 2.85 -10.47 25.04
CA PRO A 47 1.45 -10.85 25.01
C PRO A 47 1.22 -12.35 25.28
N ALA A 48 2.20 -13.18 24.98
CA ALA A 48 2.18 -14.62 25.23
C ALA A 48 3.62 -15.16 25.30
N PRO A 49 3.85 -16.29 26.00
CA PRO A 49 5.16 -16.92 26.05
C PRO A 49 5.68 -17.28 24.64
N PRO A 50 6.96 -17.03 24.34
CA PRO A 50 7.56 -17.45 23.08
C PRO A 50 7.82 -18.96 23.07
N THR A 51 7.87 -19.55 21.88
CA THR A 51 8.24 -20.96 21.69
C THR A 51 9.72 -21.20 21.99
N LEU A 52 10.55 -20.20 21.69
CA LEU A 52 11.98 -20.17 21.97
C LEU A 52 12.41 -18.76 22.36
N THR A 53 13.28 -18.65 23.36
CA THR A 53 14.04 -17.42 23.66
C THR A 53 15.53 -17.65 23.42
N PHE A 54 16.26 -16.55 23.22
CA PHE A 54 17.72 -16.56 23.14
C PHE A 54 18.41 -16.21 24.47
N GLN A 55 17.67 -16.21 25.59
CA GLN A 55 18.20 -15.87 26.92
C GLN A 55 19.22 -16.87 27.48
N ASN A 56 19.37 -18.03 26.83
CA ASN A 56 20.37 -19.04 27.15
C ASN A 56 20.94 -19.64 25.86
N LEU A 57 22.25 -19.52 25.67
CA LEU A 57 22.95 -20.05 24.50
C LEU A 57 23.74 -21.34 24.76
N GLN A 58 23.59 -21.96 25.94
CA GLN A 58 24.24 -23.22 26.25
C GLN A 58 23.82 -24.31 25.25
N GLY A 59 24.82 -24.93 24.61
CA GLY A 59 24.61 -26.01 23.65
C GLY A 59 24.15 -25.58 22.25
N TRP A 60 23.98 -24.28 22.01
CA TRP A 60 23.77 -23.76 20.65
C TRP A 60 25.02 -23.97 19.78
N ARG A 61 24.80 -24.07 18.47
CA ARG A 61 25.89 -24.15 17.48
C ARG A 61 25.68 -23.10 16.39
N VAL A 62 26.80 -22.63 15.85
CA VAL A 62 26.82 -21.71 14.69
C VAL A 62 27.63 -22.36 13.59
N GLU A 63 27.00 -22.54 12.43
CA GLU A 63 27.67 -23.00 11.21
C GLU A 63 27.64 -21.88 10.17
N VAL A 64 28.69 -21.78 9.37
CA VAL A 64 28.84 -20.74 8.34
C VAL A 64 29.25 -21.30 7.00
N HIS A 65 28.77 -20.67 5.93
CA HIS A 65 29.06 -21.04 4.54
C HIS A 65 29.33 -19.79 3.68
N GLY A 66 29.87 -20.02 2.47
CA GLY A 66 29.99 -18.98 1.44
C GLY A 66 30.85 -17.78 1.85
N GLY A 67 31.85 -18.00 2.71
CA GLY A 67 32.77 -16.96 3.17
C GLY A 67 32.28 -16.16 4.37
N ALA A 68 31.18 -16.55 5.01
CA ALA A 68 30.72 -15.97 6.27
C ALA A 68 31.66 -16.29 7.44
N ALA A 69 31.75 -15.36 8.39
CA ALA A 69 32.22 -15.58 9.75
C ALA A 69 31.20 -15.00 10.73
N ALA A 70 30.99 -15.67 11.86
CA ALA A 70 29.96 -15.31 12.81
C ALA A 70 30.39 -15.57 14.27
N VAL A 71 29.85 -14.80 15.21
CA VAL A 71 29.93 -15.08 16.65
C VAL A 71 28.54 -14.86 17.23
N LEU A 72 28.01 -15.86 17.94
CA LEU A 72 26.75 -15.74 18.66
C LEU A 72 27.06 -15.60 20.15
N GLN A 73 26.67 -14.47 20.74
CA GLN A 73 26.99 -14.13 22.13
C GLN A 73 25.73 -13.76 22.91
N LEU A 74 25.65 -14.17 24.18
CA LEU A 74 24.59 -13.73 25.07
C LEU A 74 24.86 -12.27 25.47
N SER A 75 23.86 -11.41 25.33
CA SER A 75 24.03 -9.96 25.48
C SER A 75 22.87 -9.34 26.24
N ARG A 76 23.16 -8.26 26.94
CA ARG A 76 22.20 -7.33 27.54
C ARG A 76 22.22 -5.96 26.89
N ALA A 77 23.01 -5.74 25.84
CA ALA A 77 23.15 -4.43 25.17
C ALA A 77 21.88 -3.93 24.47
N GLN A 78 20.89 -4.79 24.26
CA GLN A 78 19.57 -4.44 23.73
C GLN A 78 18.50 -5.13 24.56
N ASP A 79 17.37 -4.46 24.76
CA ASP A 79 16.25 -4.99 25.55
C ASP A 79 14.89 -4.64 24.94
N VAL A 80 13.96 -5.60 24.95
CA VAL A 80 12.56 -5.43 24.57
C VAL A 80 11.60 -6.01 25.62
N TRP A 81 12.00 -7.08 26.32
CA TRP A 81 11.17 -7.84 27.27
C TRP A 81 11.87 -8.18 28.60
N GLU A 82 12.84 -7.38 29.03
CA GLU A 82 13.52 -7.45 30.33
C GLU A 82 14.31 -8.75 30.52
N ARG A 83 14.98 -9.21 29.46
CA ARG A 83 15.80 -10.44 29.46
C ARG A 83 17.02 -10.32 28.54
N PRO A 84 18.08 -11.12 28.78
CA PRO A 84 19.19 -11.22 27.83
C PRO A 84 18.75 -11.73 26.46
N VAL A 85 19.43 -11.26 25.42
CA VAL A 85 19.16 -11.56 24.00
C VAL A 85 20.41 -12.15 23.33
N ALA A 86 20.23 -12.80 22.17
CA ALA A 86 21.37 -13.18 21.35
C ALA A 86 21.88 -11.98 20.55
N LYS A 87 23.18 -11.69 20.66
CA LYS A 87 23.93 -10.81 19.76
C LYS A 87 24.62 -11.65 18.69
N LEU A 88 24.18 -11.52 17.44
CA LEU A 88 24.86 -12.12 16.30
C LEU A 88 25.82 -11.10 15.70
N ARG A 89 27.13 -11.35 15.85
CA ARG A 89 28.17 -10.62 15.13
C ARG A 89 28.47 -11.39 13.84
N TYR A 90 28.50 -10.70 12.70
CA TYR A 90 28.72 -11.34 11.41
C TYR A 90 29.56 -10.49 10.46
N LYS A 91 30.23 -11.15 9.51
CA LYS A 91 30.88 -10.56 8.35
C LYS A 91 31.00 -11.58 7.22
N GLY A 92 31.20 -11.10 6.00
CA GLY A 92 31.63 -11.91 4.86
C GLY A 92 33.12 -11.79 4.58
N ASN A 93 33.52 -12.21 3.39
CA ASN A 93 34.91 -12.17 2.93
C ASN A 93 35.25 -10.92 2.09
N GLY A 94 34.30 -9.99 1.93
CA GLY A 94 34.44 -8.76 1.15
C GLY A 94 34.11 -8.92 -0.35
N ALA A 95 33.84 -10.12 -0.85
CA ALA A 95 33.46 -10.34 -2.25
C ALA A 95 31.95 -10.20 -2.43
N SER A 96 31.49 -9.24 -3.24
CA SER A 96 30.07 -8.99 -3.49
C SER A 96 29.32 -10.13 -4.18
N GLN A 97 30.06 -11.05 -4.82
CA GLN A 97 29.51 -12.27 -5.44
C GLN A 97 29.46 -13.45 -4.46
N SER A 98 30.02 -13.32 -3.25
CA SER A 98 29.87 -14.34 -2.22
C SER A 98 28.41 -14.45 -1.79
N GLN A 99 28.02 -15.65 -1.35
CA GLN A 99 26.70 -15.90 -0.77
C GLN A 99 26.92 -16.35 0.68
N PRO A 100 27.17 -15.42 1.62
CA PRO A 100 27.39 -15.78 3.00
C PRO A 100 26.08 -16.27 3.62
N HIS A 101 26.17 -17.40 4.32
CA HIS A 101 25.06 -18.00 5.06
C HIS A 101 25.53 -18.38 6.47
N ILE A 102 24.71 -18.09 7.46
CA ILE A 102 24.93 -18.37 8.88
C ILE A 102 23.74 -19.18 9.38
N LEU A 103 24.01 -20.33 10.00
CA LEU A 103 23.01 -21.21 10.57
C LEU A 103 23.13 -21.17 12.09
N LEU A 104 22.07 -20.74 12.77
CA LEU A 104 21.96 -20.76 14.23
C LEU A 104 21.14 -21.99 14.63
N ILE A 105 21.80 -22.97 15.24
CA ILE A 105 21.24 -24.30 15.51
C ILE A 105 21.03 -24.45 17.02
N PRO A 106 19.78 -24.64 17.50
CA PRO A 106 19.51 -24.89 18.91
C PRO A 106 20.09 -26.25 19.36
N PRO A 107 20.30 -26.47 20.67
CA PRO A 107 20.84 -27.72 21.21
C PRO A 107 19.99 -28.96 20.86
N ALA A 108 18.68 -28.77 20.68
CA ALA A 108 17.75 -29.76 20.17
C ALA A 108 16.70 -29.06 19.29
N PRO A 109 16.09 -29.76 18.30
CA PRO A 109 14.95 -29.23 17.57
C PRO A 109 13.83 -28.76 18.50
N VAL A 110 13.21 -27.63 18.18
CA VAL A 110 12.17 -27.01 19.01
C VAL A 110 10.80 -27.38 18.45
N ALA A 111 9.98 -28.09 19.21
CA ALA A 111 8.64 -28.50 18.76
C ALA A 111 7.72 -27.28 18.54
N LEU A 112 6.93 -27.33 17.47
CA LEU A 112 5.86 -26.37 17.21
C LEU A 112 4.54 -26.86 17.82
N PRO A 113 3.61 -25.98 18.22
CA PRO A 113 2.23 -26.35 18.44
C PRO A 113 1.63 -26.99 17.17
N ASP A 114 0.84 -28.06 17.33
CA ASP A 114 0.27 -28.83 16.19
C ASP A 114 -0.63 -28.00 15.28
N ASP A 115 -1.25 -26.94 15.80
CA ASP A 115 -2.15 -26.05 15.08
C ASP A 115 -1.51 -24.70 14.68
N ALA A 116 -0.19 -24.57 14.84
CA ALA A 116 0.52 -23.35 14.48
C ALA A 116 0.41 -23.07 12.98
N ASP A 117 0.08 -21.81 12.64
CA ASP A 117 -0.06 -21.35 11.26
C ASP A 117 0.75 -20.07 10.98
N SER A 118 1.43 -19.55 12.01
CA SER A 118 2.17 -18.30 11.96
C SER A 118 3.46 -18.38 12.77
N VAL A 119 4.46 -17.61 12.36
CA VAL A 119 5.70 -17.37 13.11
C VAL A 119 5.91 -15.87 13.30
N GLU A 120 6.29 -15.50 14.51
CA GLU A 120 6.73 -14.16 14.88
C GLU A 120 8.15 -14.21 15.46
N MET A 121 8.95 -13.17 15.20
CA MET A 121 10.32 -13.07 15.71
C MET A 121 10.70 -11.63 16.05
N TRP A 122 11.25 -11.40 17.25
CA TRP A 122 11.79 -10.08 17.64
C TRP A 122 13.26 -9.95 17.24
N VAL A 123 13.57 -8.91 16.45
CA VAL A 123 14.92 -8.63 15.95
C VAL A 123 15.24 -7.15 16.10
N TYR A 124 16.43 -6.83 16.61
CA TYR A 124 17.02 -5.49 16.53
C TYR A 124 18.01 -5.46 15.36
N GLY A 125 17.72 -4.63 14.36
CA GLY A 125 18.56 -4.54 13.16
C GLY A 125 19.67 -3.49 13.24
N ASN A 126 20.36 -3.25 12.12
CA ASN A 126 21.56 -2.41 12.06
C ASN A 126 21.69 -1.54 10.82
N ARG A 127 20.65 -1.50 9.97
CA ARG A 127 20.66 -0.82 8.69
C ARG A 127 19.69 0.35 8.70
N TRP A 128 19.98 1.40 7.96
CA TRP A 128 19.02 2.44 7.59
C TRP A 128 18.74 2.33 6.09
N SER A 129 17.70 1.59 5.72
CA SER A 129 17.45 1.23 4.31
C SER A 129 17.29 2.43 3.38
N TRP A 130 16.75 3.56 3.84
CA TRP A 130 16.58 4.77 3.03
C TRP A 130 17.89 5.45 2.66
N GLU A 131 18.94 5.34 3.50
CA GLU A 131 20.28 5.87 3.20
C GLU A 131 20.99 5.01 2.15
N ASN A 132 20.44 3.82 1.88
CA ASN A 132 21.03 2.77 1.06
C ASN A 132 22.55 2.58 1.31
N PRO A 133 22.99 2.40 2.57
CA PRO A 133 24.40 2.41 2.89
C PRO A 133 25.09 1.20 2.23
N PRO A 134 26.09 1.41 1.35
CA PRO A 134 26.72 0.35 0.58
C PRO A 134 27.52 -0.61 1.46
N ASP A 135 27.94 -0.13 2.63
CA ASP A 135 28.70 -0.86 3.62
C ASP A 135 27.82 -1.70 4.56
N THR A 136 26.48 -1.61 4.54
CA THR A 136 25.62 -2.37 5.47
C THR A 136 24.37 -2.92 4.78
N PRO A 137 24.47 -3.77 3.74
CA PRO A 137 23.32 -4.30 3.01
C PRO A 137 22.39 -5.09 3.94
N PRO A 138 21.11 -5.24 3.58
CA PRO A 138 20.18 -6.01 4.39
C PRO A 138 20.61 -7.47 4.46
N VAL A 139 20.42 -8.07 5.63
CA VAL A 139 20.48 -9.52 5.82
C VAL A 139 19.07 -10.10 5.81
N GLN A 140 18.91 -11.30 5.26
CA GLN A 140 17.64 -12.02 5.28
C GLN A 140 17.61 -12.96 6.48
N ILE A 141 16.47 -13.02 7.16
CA ILE A 141 16.22 -14.00 8.22
C ILE A 141 15.21 -15.01 7.74
N ALA A 142 15.56 -16.28 7.85
CA ALA A 142 14.66 -17.40 7.60
C ALA A 142 14.64 -18.35 8.80
N VAL A 143 13.52 -19.05 8.96
CA VAL A 143 13.38 -20.11 9.95
C VAL A 143 13.18 -21.42 9.21
N VAL A 144 13.92 -22.45 9.58
CA VAL A 144 13.80 -23.77 8.93
C VAL A 144 13.06 -24.73 9.84
N LEU A 145 12.01 -25.31 9.28
CA LEU A 145 11.12 -26.26 9.93
C LEU A 145 11.33 -27.64 9.34
N ARG A 146 11.27 -28.68 10.15
CA ARG A 146 11.22 -30.07 9.71
C ARG A 146 9.87 -30.65 10.08
N ASP A 147 9.18 -31.20 9.09
CA ASP A 147 7.86 -31.79 9.27
C ASP A 147 7.92 -33.28 9.68
N SER A 148 6.77 -33.89 9.89
CA SER A 148 6.67 -35.30 10.29
C SER A 148 7.11 -36.31 9.22
N ALA A 149 7.22 -35.88 7.95
CA ALA A 149 7.79 -36.69 6.88
C ALA A 149 9.32 -36.53 6.78
N GLY A 150 9.92 -35.69 7.64
CA GLY A 150 11.34 -35.37 7.63
C GLY A 150 11.74 -34.34 6.56
N ALA A 151 10.78 -33.74 5.86
CA ALA A 151 11.05 -32.70 4.87
C ALA A 151 11.36 -31.37 5.56
N GLU A 152 12.35 -30.64 5.05
CA GLU A 152 12.70 -29.31 5.54
C GLU A 152 12.02 -28.22 4.71
N HIS A 153 11.44 -27.24 5.40
CA HIS A 153 10.73 -26.10 4.84
C HIS A 153 11.42 -24.82 5.33
N THR A 154 11.97 -24.04 4.40
CA THR A 154 12.57 -22.73 4.72
C THR A 154 11.50 -21.64 4.64
N VAL A 155 11.22 -20.98 5.76
CA VAL A 155 10.28 -19.87 5.86
C VAL A 155 11.05 -18.55 5.89
N PRO A 156 11.14 -17.80 4.76
CA PRO A 156 11.75 -16.47 4.76
C PRO A 156 10.86 -15.51 5.56
N VAL A 157 11.34 -15.05 6.70
CA VAL A 157 10.55 -14.24 7.63
C VAL A 157 10.60 -12.77 7.21
N ALA A 158 11.80 -12.19 7.06
CA ALA A 158 11.98 -10.80 6.62
C ALA A 158 13.43 -10.44 6.24
N SER A 159 13.56 -9.32 5.51
CA SER A 159 14.81 -8.55 5.40
C SER A 159 15.01 -7.65 6.62
N VAL A 160 16.21 -7.63 7.21
CA VAL A 160 16.55 -6.68 8.28
C VAL A 160 17.01 -5.35 7.68
N GLU A 161 16.14 -4.35 7.74
CA GLU A 161 16.28 -3.10 6.98
C GLU A 161 16.26 -1.82 7.83
N TRP A 162 16.22 -1.97 9.16
CA TRP A 162 16.09 -0.87 10.11
C TRP A 162 16.90 -1.08 11.39
N LYS A 163 17.46 -0.02 11.97
CA LYS A 163 18.23 -0.06 13.22
C LYS A 163 17.36 0.27 14.43
N GLU A 164 16.48 -0.66 14.80
CA GLU A 164 15.65 -0.65 16.01
C GLU A 164 14.91 -2.01 16.16
N TRP A 165 14.31 -2.31 17.32
CA TRP A 165 13.50 -3.51 17.59
C TRP A 165 12.26 -3.68 16.72
N TRP A 166 12.17 -4.72 15.91
CA TRP A 166 11.04 -5.04 15.04
C TRP A 166 10.50 -6.45 15.31
N LEU A 167 9.17 -6.59 15.39
CA LEU A 167 8.46 -7.87 15.31
C LEU A 167 8.22 -8.27 13.85
N LEU A 168 8.97 -9.26 13.40
CA LEU A 168 8.81 -9.92 12.11
C LEU A 168 7.64 -10.91 12.18
N HIS A 169 6.91 -11.11 11.09
CA HIS A 169 5.76 -12.02 11.04
C HIS A 169 5.66 -12.71 9.67
N ARG A 170 5.31 -14.01 9.66
CA ARG A 170 5.00 -14.77 8.45
C ARG A 170 3.96 -15.87 8.71
N LYS A 171 3.08 -16.14 7.73
CA LYS A 171 2.28 -17.38 7.71
C LYS A 171 3.16 -18.57 7.36
N LEU A 172 2.90 -19.71 8.01
CA LEU A 172 3.59 -20.97 7.74
C LEU A 172 3.09 -21.62 6.43
N PRO A 173 3.93 -22.43 5.74
CA PRO A 173 3.51 -23.18 4.56
C PRO A 173 2.33 -24.11 4.87
N LYS A 174 1.29 -24.10 4.01
CA LYS A 174 0.05 -24.88 4.23
C LYS A 174 0.24 -26.38 4.01
N GLU A 175 1.28 -26.73 3.25
CA GLU A 175 1.67 -28.10 2.90
C GLU A 175 2.46 -28.81 4.01
N MET A 176 2.89 -28.08 5.04
CA MET A 176 3.68 -28.62 6.15
C MET A 176 2.85 -29.61 6.99
N ARG A 177 3.42 -30.77 7.32
CA ARG A 177 2.73 -31.83 8.07
C ARG A 177 3.10 -31.81 9.56
N PRO A 178 2.15 -31.63 10.48
CA PRO A 178 2.44 -31.78 11.90
C PRO A 178 2.72 -33.26 12.27
N PRO A 179 3.39 -33.52 13.42
CA PRO A 179 4.12 -32.54 14.22
C PRO A 179 5.32 -31.98 13.45
N ALA A 180 5.59 -30.69 13.62
CA ALA A 180 6.72 -30.01 13.02
C ALA A 180 7.66 -29.46 14.10
N GLN A 181 8.92 -29.29 13.77
CA GLN A 181 9.94 -28.76 14.68
C GLN A 181 10.83 -27.74 13.98
N MET A 182 11.18 -26.65 14.66
CA MET A 182 12.19 -25.73 14.20
C MET A 182 13.57 -26.34 14.42
N VAL A 183 14.35 -26.42 13.34
CA VAL A 183 15.68 -27.04 13.38
C VAL A 183 16.82 -26.02 13.35
N ARG A 184 16.60 -24.81 12.80
CA ARG A 184 17.57 -23.70 12.79
C ARG A 184 16.94 -22.37 12.38
N VAL A 185 17.63 -21.28 12.69
CA VAL A 185 17.44 -19.95 12.10
C VAL A 185 18.58 -19.70 11.12
N GLU A 186 18.27 -19.23 9.92
CA GLU A 186 19.26 -18.88 8.90
C GLU A 186 19.34 -17.36 8.74
N VAL A 187 20.57 -16.85 8.66
CA VAL A 187 20.85 -15.46 8.30
C VAL A 187 21.71 -15.47 7.04
N SER A 188 21.23 -14.85 5.97
CA SER A 188 21.94 -14.79 4.68
C SER A 188 22.17 -13.36 4.19
N GLY A 189 23.23 -13.18 3.40
CA GLY A 189 23.72 -11.88 2.98
C GLY A 189 24.89 -11.39 3.82
N GLY A 190 25.15 -10.08 3.85
CA GLY A 190 26.22 -9.50 4.67
C GLY A 190 27.65 -9.83 4.20
N TRP A 191 27.92 -9.75 2.90
CA TRP A 191 29.19 -10.16 2.28
C TRP A 191 30.40 -9.29 2.65
N GLN A 192 30.20 -8.14 3.27
CA GLN A 192 31.25 -7.18 3.59
C GLN A 192 32.22 -7.71 4.65
N GLY A 193 33.49 -7.30 4.55
CA GLY A 193 34.56 -7.78 5.44
C GLY A 193 34.55 -7.22 6.87
N GLU A 194 33.83 -6.12 7.12
CA GLU A 194 33.72 -5.52 8.46
C GLU A 194 32.69 -6.26 9.32
N TRP A 195 32.93 -6.33 10.63
CA TRP A 195 31.97 -6.92 11.58
C TRP A 195 30.74 -6.04 11.75
N ARG A 196 29.56 -6.65 11.73
CA ARG A 196 28.26 -6.05 12.00
C ARG A 196 27.50 -6.86 13.02
N GLU A 197 26.47 -6.27 13.59
CA GLU A 197 25.75 -6.86 14.73
C GLU A 197 24.25 -6.73 14.51
N ILE A 198 23.49 -7.80 14.79
CA ILE A 198 22.03 -7.77 14.98
C ILE A 198 21.71 -8.50 16.28
N PHE A 199 20.52 -8.27 16.84
CA PHE A 199 20.09 -8.94 18.07
C PHE A 199 18.79 -9.70 17.85
N LEU A 200 18.67 -10.89 18.45
CA LEU A 200 17.52 -11.78 18.37
C LEU A 200 17.02 -12.07 19.79
N ASP A 201 15.73 -11.85 20.05
CA ASP A 201 15.16 -12.03 21.39
C ASP A 201 14.34 -13.33 21.51
N SER A 202 13.40 -13.55 20.60
CA SER A 202 12.47 -14.68 20.69
C SER A 202 11.90 -15.08 19.34
N VAL A 203 11.46 -16.34 19.26
CA VAL A 203 10.66 -16.91 18.17
C VAL A 203 9.39 -17.50 18.77
N ARG A 204 8.24 -17.19 18.17
CA ARG A 204 6.94 -17.72 18.59
C ARG A 204 6.21 -18.32 17.42
N PHE A 205 5.86 -19.59 17.53
CA PHE A 205 4.92 -20.27 16.65
C PHE A 205 3.57 -20.36 17.33
N TYR A 206 2.51 -20.00 16.62
CA TYR A 206 1.18 -19.97 17.19
C TYR A 206 0.13 -20.09 16.09
N ARG A 207 -1.08 -20.43 16.52
CA ARG A 207 -2.28 -20.27 15.71
C ARG A 207 -2.79 -18.84 15.83
N GLU A 208 -2.87 -18.14 14.71
CA GLU A 208 -3.42 -16.80 14.68
C GLU A 208 -4.95 -16.83 14.77
N GLU A 209 -5.49 -16.41 15.90
CA GLU A 209 -6.94 -16.30 16.11
C GLU A 209 -7.50 -15.01 15.50
N LEU A 210 -8.20 -15.12 14.37
CA LEU A 210 -8.86 -13.99 13.71
C LEU A 210 -10.27 -13.75 14.27
N ARG A 211 -10.35 -13.24 15.49
CA ARG A 211 -11.63 -12.88 16.13
C ARG A 211 -12.30 -11.69 15.40
N PRO A 212 -13.64 -11.61 15.34
CA PRO A 212 -14.34 -10.50 14.70
C PRO A 212 -13.85 -9.13 15.21
N LEU A 213 -13.63 -8.20 14.28
CA LEU A 213 -13.23 -6.84 14.59
C LEU A 213 -14.45 -5.92 14.65
N GLN A 214 -14.34 -4.86 15.44
CA GLN A 214 -15.34 -3.81 15.53
C GLN A 214 -14.74 -2.48 15.07
N PHE A 215 -15.51 -1.74 14.29
CA PHE A 215 -15.16 -0.41 13.79
C PHE A 215 -16.33 0.53 14.02
N ALA A 216 -16.02 1.78 14.36
CA ALA A 216 -17.05 2.81 14.42
C ALA A 216 -17.64 3.05 13.03
N PRO A 217 -18.97 3.21 12.91
CA PRO A 217 -19.58 3.54 11.62
C PRO A 217 -19.10 4.92 11.17
N ARG A 218 -18.66 5.03 9.91
CA ARG A 218 -18.14 6.25 9.31
C ARG A 218 -19.24 7.03 8.57
N PRO A 219 -19.12 8.36 8.40
CA PRO A 219 -20.10 9.13 7.65
C PRO A 219 -20.36 8.55 6.25
N GLN A 220 -21.59 8.70 5.76
CA GLN A 220 -21.98 8.15 4.47
C GLN A 220 -21.19 8.78 3.32
N ARG A 221 -20.97 8.00 2.25
CA ARG A 221 -20.37 8.52 1.01
C ARG A 221 -21.30 9.55 0.36
N ASN A 222 -20.76 10.60 -0.24
CA ASN A 222 -21.57 11.65 -0.86
C ASN A 222 -22.03 11.33 -2.29
N LEU A 223 -22.50 10.11 -2.49
CA LEU A 223 -23.01 9.64 -3.78
C LEU A 223 -24.04 8.53 -3.57
N THR A 224 -24.80 8.21 -4.62
CA THR A 224 -25.73 7.08 -4.60
C THR A 224 -25.00 5.80 -4.99
N LEU A 225 -24.89 4.82 -4.10
CA LEU A 225 -24.27 3.52 -4.43
C LEU A 225 -25.14 2.70 -5.39
N PHE A 226 -24.52 1.76 -6.10
CA PHE A 226 -25.30 0.79 -6.88
C PHE A 226 -26.15 -0.09 -5.99
N GLU A 227 -27.28 -0.55 -6.51
CA GLU A 227 -28.13 -1.51 -5.81
C GLU A 227 -27.36 -2.80 -5.50
N GLY A 228 -27.26 -3.13 -4.21
CA GLY A 228 -26.51 -4.30 -3.71
C GLY A 228 -25.01 -4.05 -3.53
N GLN A 229 -24.50 -2.84 -3.81
CA GLN A 229 -23.13 -2.48 -3.49
C GLN A 229 -22.99 -2.19 -1.99
N SER A 230 -21.99 -2.80 -1.35
CA SER A 230 -21.70 -2.55 0.06
C SER A 230 -21.17 -1.12 0.27
N PRO A 231 -21.69 -0.38 1.27
CA PRO A 231 -21.11 0.90 1.69
C PRO A 231 -19.79 0.75 2.45
N GLY A 232 -19.38 -0.50 2.77
CA GLY A 232 -18.28 -0.76 3.69
C GLY A 232 -18.58 -0.20 5.08
N ALA A 233 -17.67 0.58 5.64
CA ALA A 233 -17.87 1.22 6.94
C ALA A 233 -18.69 2.52 6.90
N ASN A 234 -19.01 3.05 5.71
CA ASN A 234 -19.68 4.35 5.53
C ASN A 234 -21.20 4.29 5.76
N THR A 235 -21.62 3.82 6.94
CA THR A 235 -23.03 3.60 7.34
C THR A 235 -23.49 4.52 8.47
N GLY A 236 -22.60 5.35 9.01
CA GLY A 236 -22.82 6.22 10.15
C GLY A 236 -23.56 7.52 9.82
N PRO A 237 -23.74 8.40 10.82
CA PRO A 237 -24.45 9.66 10.64
C PRO A 237 -23.69 10.65 9.76
N GLY A 238 -24.44 11.51 9.07
CA GLY A 238 -23.89 12.55 8.20
C GLY A 238 -23.34 12.01 6.87
N ARG A 239 -22.74 12.91 6.08
CA ARG A 239 -22.12 12.61 4.79
C ARG A 239 -20.73 13.23 4.72
N LEU A 240 -19.80 12.53 4.09
CA LEU A 240 -18.51 13.11 3.72
C LEU A 240 -18.73 14.24 2.70
N PRO A 241 -17.87 15.27 2.63
CA PRO A 241 -18.02 16.36 1.66
C PRO A 241 -17.50 15.99 0.26
N PHE A 242 -17.13 14.73 0.04
CA PHE A 242 -16.61 14.22 -1.22
C PHE A 242 -17.27 12.88 -1.61
N PRO A 243 -17.44 12.63 -2.92
CA PRO A 243 -17.20 13.57 -4.01
C PRO A 243 -18.15 14.78 -3.96
N THR A 244 -17.79 15.89 -4.60
CA THR A 244 -18.59 17.12 -4.61
C THR A 244 -19.79 17.07 -5.57
N ARG A 245 -19.94 15.98 -6.34
CA ARG A 245 -21.03 15.77 -7.30
C ARG A 245 -21.28 14.28 -7.56
N GLU A 246 -22.52 13.95 -7.92
CA GLU A 246 -22.98 12.56 -8.15
C GLU A 246 -22.25 11.87 -9.33
N TRP A 247 -21.88 12.66 -10.35
CA TRP A 247 -21.17 12.18 -11.54
C TRP A 247 -19.65 12.15 -11.37
N THR A 248 -19.16 12.31 -10.15
CA THR A 248 -17.77 11.99 -9.75
C THR A 248 -16.74 12.55 -10.72
N ILE A 249 -16.14 11.70 -11.55
CA ILE A 249 -15.01 12.02 -12.44
C ILE A 249 -15.40 12.28 -13.90
N LEU A 250 -16.70 12.29 -14.23
CA LEU A 250 -17.21 12.63 -15.57
C LEU A 250 -16.42 13.81 -16.18
N PRO A 251 -15.76 13.67 -17.34
CA PRO A 251 -15.00 14.76 -17.93
C PRO A 251 -15.81 16.06 -18.10
N MET A 252 -15.12 17.18 -18.10
CA MET A 252 -15.77 18.48 -18.32
C MET A 252 -16.28 18.59 -19.76
N HIS A 253 -17.27 19.45 -19.97
CA HIS A 253 -17.77 19.82 -21.29
C HIS A 253 -17.62 21.32 -21.48
N LEU A 254 -16.95 21.72 -22.55
CA LEU A 254 -16.53 23.09 -22.83
C LEU A 254 -17.21 23.66 -24.08
N SER A 255 -18.05 22.87 -24.76
CA SER A 255 -18.68 23.25 -26.04
C SER A 255 -20.04 23.93 -25.90
N GLY A 256 -20.44 24.33 -24.68
CA GLY A 256 -21.67 25.07 -24.42
C GLY A 256 -22.95 24.22 -24.47
N GLU A 257 -23.98 24.73 -25.15
CA GLU A 257 -25.25 24.02 -25.31
C GLU A 257 -25.07 22.72 -26.12
N HIS A 258 -25.73 21.66 -25.67
CA HIS A 258 -25.68 20.35 -26.31
C HIS A 258 -26.96 19.56 -26.06
N GLN A 259 -27.15 18.52 -26.85
CA GLN A 259 -28.24 17.56 -26.70
C GLN A 259 -27.70 16.14 -26.62
N ASN A 260 -28.28 15.36 -25.72
CA ASN A 260 -28.06 13.92 -25.61
C ASN A 260 -29.35 13.17 -25.91
N ARG A 261 -29.28 12.11 -26.71
CA ARG A 261 -30.42 11.22 -26.97
C ARG A 261 -30.01 9.78 -27.20
N ILE A 262 -30.97 8.88 -27.00
CA ILE A 262 -30.86 7.46 -27.31
C ILE A 262 -31.87 7.14 -28.41
N SER A 263 -31.38 6.51 -29.48
CA SER A 263 -32.20 6.03 -30.59
C SER A 263 -31.99 4.52 -30.78
N PRO A 264 -33.06 3.74 -31.04
CA PRO A 264 -32.88 2.35 -31.48
C PRO A 264 -32.15 2.31 -32.83
N ASP A 265 -31.27 1.33 -33.02
CA ASP A 265 -30.44 1.13 -34.22
C ASP A 265 -30.58 -0.32 -34.74
N GLY A 266 -31.80 -0.85 -34.64
CA GLY A 266 -32.17 -2.25 -34.93
C GLY A 266 -32.43 -3.08 -33.67
N GLU A 267 -32.84 -4.33 -33.85
CA GLU A 267 -33.07 -5.26 -32.73
C GLU A 267 -31.78 -5.46 -31.92
N GLY A 268 -31.89 -5.31 -30.60
CA GLY A 268 -30.77 -5.39 -29.66
C GLY A 268 -29.68 -4.30 -29.82
N ARG A 269 -29.92 -3.29 -30.64
CA ARG A 269 -28.93 -2.27 -31.02
C ARG A 269 -29.40 -0.86 -30.69
N PHE A 270 -28.48 -0.05 -30.18
CA PHE A 270 -28.77 1.31 -29.71
C PHE A 270 -27.69 2.29 -30.15
N ALA A 271 -28.10 3.51 -30.48
CA ALA A 271 -27.25 4.64 -30.75
C ALA A 271 -27.41 5.69 -29.65
N PHE A 272 -26.32 6.02 -28.97
CA PHE A 272 -26.22 7.11 -28.02
C PHE A 272 -25.59 8.31 -28.71
N VAL A 273 -26.33 9.40 -28.81
CA VAL A 273 -25.99 10.55 -29.64
C VAL A 273 -25.72 11.76 -28.75
N TYR A 274 -24.60 12.42 -29.01
CA TYR A 274 -24.31 13.78 -28.60
C TYR A 274 -24.32 14.68 -29.84
N GLU A 275 -24.99 15.82 -29.75
CA GLU A 275 -24.98 16.90 -30.74
C GLU A 275 -24.70 18.22 -30.02
N GLY A 276 -23.62 18.91 -30.41
CA GLY A 276 -23.25 20.23 -29.90
C GLY A 276 -22.58 21.08 -30.98
N GLY A 277 -22.19 22.31 -30.65
CA GLY A 277 -21.60 23.24 -31.62
C GLY A 277 -20.28 22.77 -32.24
N ASP A 278 -19.59 21.83 -31.59
CA ASP A 278 -18.30 21.29 -32.03
C ASP A 278 -18.40 20.03 -32.89
N GLY A 279 -19.58 19.39 -32.94
CA GLY A 279 -19.85 18.25 -33.79
C GLY A 279 -20.88 17.26 -33.26
N LYS A 280 -20.99 16.13 -33.95
CA LYS A 280 -21.88 15.02 -33.63
C LYS A 280 -21.09 13.76 -33.31
N LEU A 281 -21.26 13.25 -32.10
CA LEU A 281 -20.68 12.00 -31.63
C LEU A 281 -21.77 10.95 -31.48
N VAL A 282 -21.52 9.76 -32.02
CA VAL A 282 -22.43 8.62 -31.89
C VAL A 282 -21.67 7.42 -31.38
N TYR A 283 -22.03 6.97 -30.18
CA TYR A 283 -21.67 5.64 -29.70
C TYR A 283 -22.75 4.65 -30.13
N ARG A 284 -22.36 3.55 -30.76
CA ARG A 284 -23.27 2.44 -31.04
C ARG A 284 -22.97 1.29 -30.13
N PHE A 285 -24.01 0.62 -29.68
CA PHE A 285 -23.96 -0.54 -28.81
C PHE A 285 -24.79 -1.67 -29.42
N ASP A 286 -24.14 -2.80 -29.68
CA ASP A 286 -24.76 -4.08 -30.02
C ASP A 286 -24.76 -4.99 -28.79
N ALA A 287 -25.92 -5.14 -28.15
CA ALA A 287 -26.03 -5.86 -26.88
C ALA A 287 -25.67 -7.35 -27.01
N THR A 288 -25.76 -7.94 -28.20
CA THR A 288 -25.40 -9.34 -28.44
C THR A 288 -23.90 -9.60 -28.29
N LYS A 289 -23.09 -8.55 -28.34
CA LYS A 289 -21.62 -8.61 -28.22
C LYS A 289 -21.09 -8.08 -26.88
N GLY A 290 -21.97 -7.71 -25.95
CA GLY A 290 -21.56 -7.12 -24.68
C GLY A 290 -20.75 -5.83 -24.87
N LEU A 291 -19.72 -5.62 -24.03
CA LEU A 291 -18.83 -4.46 -24.13
C LEU A 291 -18.16 -4.36 -25.52
N ASN A 292 -17.86 -5.49 -26.16
CA ASN A 292 -17.24 -5.55 -27.49
C ASN A 292 -18.20 -5.12 -28.63
N GLY A 293 -19.47 -4.86 -28.30
CA GLY A 293 -20.45 -4.25 -29.20
C GLY A 293 -20.36 -2.73 -29.27
N ILE A 294 -19.47 -2.08 -28.52
CA ILE A 294 -19.36 -0.63 -28.44
C ILE A 294 -18.42 -0.09 -29.52
N ARG A 295 -18.86 0.92 -30.28
CA ARG A 295 -18.04 1.64 -31.26
C ARG A 295 -18.39 3.13 -31.32
N ALA A 296 -17.43 3.98 -31.67
CA ALA A 296 -17.64 5.42 -31.78
C ALA A 296 -17.55 5.94 -33.21
N GLN A 297 -18.37 6.93 -33.52
CA GLN A 297 -18.32 7.71 -34.75
C GLN A 297 -18.37 9.21 -34.46
N TRP A 298 -17.55 9.98 -35.19
CA TRP A 298 -17.56 11.44 -35.15
C TRP A 298 -17.96 11.98 -36.52
N ASN A 299 -19.03 12.79 -36.58
CA ASN A 299 -19.60 13.32 -37.83
C ASN A 299 -19.80 12.23 -38.90
N GLY A 300 -20.28 11.05 -38.48
CA GLY A 300 -20.53 9.89 -39.34
C GLY A 300 -19.28 9.09 -39.76
N ARG A 301 -18.07 9.50 -39.35
CA ARG A 301 -16.82 8.76 -39.60
C ARG A 301 -16.46 7.89 -38.40
N ALA A 302 -15.99 6.67 -38.64
CA ALA A 302 -15.53 5.77 -37.57
C ALA A 302 -14.33 6.37 -36.82
N VAL A 303 -14.30 6.18 -35.50
CA VAL A 303 -13.17 6.52 -34.63
C VAL A 303 -12.45 5.24 -34.16
N TRP A 304 -13.22 4.31 -33.60
CA TRP A 304 -12.74 3.02 -33.10
C TRP A 304 -13.92 2.07 -32.82
N GLN A 305 -13.61 0.79 -32.63
CA GLN A 305 -14.46 -0.23 -32.02
C GLN A 305 -13.74 -0.84 -30.80
N LEU A 306 -14.48 -1.16 -29.74
CA LEU A 306 -13.95 -1.84 -28.57
C LEU A 306 -13.86 -3.36 -28.83
N ALA A 307 -12.75 -3.98 -28.44
CA ALA A 307 -12.50 -5.41 -28.53
C ALA A 307 -11.80 -5.93 -27.28
N GLU A 308 -11.90 -7.24 -27.01
CA GLU A 308 -11.28 -7.91 -25.86
C GLU A 308 -11.64 -7.31 -24.48
N ALA A 309 -12.73 -6.57 -24.39
CA ALA A 309 -13.27 -6.06 -23.14
C ALA A 309 -14.21 -7.09 -22.53
N GLY A 310 -14.13 -7.28 -21.22
CA GLY A 310 -14.97 -8.26 -20.53
C GLY A 310 -14.47 -8.64 -19.16
N MET A 311 -15.33 -9.35 -18.44
CA MET A 311 -14.97 -9.94 -17.17
C MET A 311 -14.11 -11.19 -17.36
N ARG A 312 -13.20 -11.42 -16.43
CA ARG A 312 -12.44 -12.66 -16.32
C ARG A 312 -12.78 -13.37 -15.01
N TYR A 313 -12.62 -14.68 -15.02
CA TYR A 313 -12.92 -15.58 -13.91
C TYR A 313 -11.70 -16.48 -13.65
N GLU A 314 -11.69 -17.20 -12.53
CA GLU A 314 -10.77 -18.32 -12.38
C GLU A 314 -11.20 -19.48 -13.30
N GLY A 315 -10.28 -19.93 -14.16
CA GLY A 315 -10.55 -20.97 -15.16
C GLY A 315 -11.25 -20.47 -16.42
N GLU A 316 -11.58 -21.40 -17.33
CA GLU A 316 -12.35 -21.08 -18.54
C GLU A 316 -13.84 -20.92 -18.21
N ALA A 317 -14.44 -19.83 -18.70
CA ALA A 317 -15.86 -19.59 -18.61
C ALA A 317 -16.45 -19.39 -20.02
N PRO A 318 -17.62 -19.96 -20.33
CA PRO A 318 -18.27 -19.74 -21.61
C PRO A 318 -18.63 -18.25 -21.77
N ALA A 319 -18.63 -17.77 -23.02
CA ALA A 319 -19.06 -16.41 -23.32
C ALA A 319 -20.53 -16.23 -22.87
N PRO A 320 -20.84 -15.15 -22.13
CA PRO A 320 -22.18 -14.97 -21.59
C PRO A 320 -23.17 -14.58 -22.70
N ALA A 321 -24.33 -15.23 -22.71
CA ALA A 321 -25.38 -14.97 -23.69
C ALA A 321 -26.29 -13.83 -23.22
N LEU A 322 -26.71 -12.97 -24.16
CA LEU A 322 -27.69 -11.91 -23.89
C LEU A 322 -29.05 -12.54 -23.55
N GLN A 323 -29.59 -12.21 -22.39
CA GLN A 323 -30.91 -12.66 -21.94
C GLN A 323 -32.00 -11.62 -22.24
N SER A 324 -31.72 -10.34 -21.99
CA SER A 324 -32.64 -9.26 -22.28
C SER A 324 -31.90 -7.95 -22.49
N VAL A 325 -32.46 -7.07 -23.30
CA VAL A 325 -32.01 -5.69 -23.43
C VAL A 325 -33.22 -4.77 -23.59
N ARG A 326 -33.24 -3.67 -22.85
CA ARG A 326 -34.34 -2.70 -22.89
C ARG A 326 -33.85 -1.30 -22.60
N ARG A 327 -34.59 -0.32 -23.09
CA ARG A 327 -34.40 1.09 -22.72
C ARG A 327 -35.24 1.40 -21.49
N GLU A 328 -34.61 2.00 -20.48
CA GLU A 328 -35.23 2.51 -19.26
C GLU A 328 -34.95 4.02 -19.17
N GLY A 329 -35.88 4.84 -19.67
CA GLY A 329 -35.71 6.30 -19.73
C GLY A 329 -34.51 6.72 -20.59
N GLU A 330 -33.50 7.30 -19.94
CA GLU A 330 -32.22 7.73 -20.56
C GLU A 330 -31.11 6.67 -20.49
N ARG A 331 -31.45 5.42 -20.16
CA ARG A 331 -30.50 4.32 -20.04
C ARG A 331 -30.91 3.14 -20.92
N VAL A 332 -29.93 2.36 -21.33
CA VAL A 332 -30.13 0.99 -21.87
C VAL A 332 -29.58 0.01 -20.86
N VAL A 333 -30.37 -1.00 -20.52
CA VAL A 333 -30.01 -2.06 -19.59
C VAL A 333 -29.99 -3.38 -20.35
N ALA A 334 -28.83 -4.05 -20.35
CA ALA A 334 -28.64 -5.39 -20.91
C ALA A 334 -28.29 -6.37 -19.79
N GLN A 335 -28.91 -7.55 -19.81
CA GLN A 335 -28.72 -8.64 -18.85
C GLN A 335 -28.16 -9.86 -19.55
N TYR A 336 -27.19 -10.54 -18.92
CA TYR A 336 -26.48 -11.67 -19.47
C TYR A 336 -26.57 -12.91 -18.58
N SER A 337 -26.36 -14.08 -19.18
CA SER A 337 -26.55 -15.39 -18.55
C SER A 337 -25.60 -15.69 -17.37
N ASP A 338 -24.48 -14.97 -17.28
CA ASP A 338 -23.52 -15.06 -16.16
C ASP A 338 -23.88 -14.12 -14.98
N GLY A 339 -25.05 -13.48 -15.04
CA GLY A 339 -25.51 -12.50 -14.05
C GLY A 339 -24.94 -11.09 -14.26
N THR A 340 -24.18 -10.86 -15.34
CA THR A 340 -23.69 -9.54 -15.68
C THR A 340 -24.82 -8.65 -16.16
N GLN A 341 -24.82 -7.41 -15.67
CA GLN A 341 -25.69 -6.33 -16.10
C GLN A 341 -24.84 -5.19 -16.64
N LEU A 342 -25.15 -4.74 -17.85
CA LEU A 342 -24.60 -3.49 -18.40
C LEU A 342 -25.68 -2.41 -18.35
N ARG A 343 -25.36 -1.23 -17.82
CA ARG A 343 -26.22 -0.04 -17.91
C ARG A 343 -25.47 1.07 -18.64
N LEU A 344 -25.99 1.51 -19.78
CA LEU A 344 -25.35 2.51 -20.63
C LEU A 344 -26.23 3.75 -20.76
N GLN A 345 -25.60 4.92 -20.69
CA GLN A 345 -26.21 6.22 -20.99
C GLN A 345 -25.16 7.18 -21.54
N VAL A 346 -25.59 8.16 -22.33
CA VAL A 346 -24.72 9.26 -22.73
C VAL A 346 -24.97 10.47 -21.84
N LYS A 347 -23.89 11.08 -21.36
CA LYS A 347 -23.88 12.36 -20.66
C LYS A 347 -22.78 13.22 -21.26
N GLN A 348 -23.16 14.37 -21.81
CA GLN A 348 -22.27 15.21 -22.62
C GLN A 348 -21.62 14.36 -23.73
N LYS A 349 -20.29 14.34 -23.82
CA LYS A 349 -19.53 13.51 -24.78
C LYS A 349 -19.15 12.14 -24.24
N SER A 350 -19.50 11.80 -23.00
CA SER A 350 -19.13 10.53 -22.38
C SER A 350 -20.24 9.51 -22.51
N LEU A 351 -19.89 8.30 -22.96
CA LEU A 351 -20.67 7.11 -22.71
C LEU A 351 -20.34 6.61 -21.31
N VAL A 352 -21.31 6.72 -20.40
CA VAL A 352 -21.22 6.19 -19.04
C VAL A 352 -21.69 4.74 -19.07
N ILE A 353 -20.81 3.83 -18.64
CA ILE A 353 -21.04 2.38 -18.66
C ILE A 353 -20.94 1.87 -17.23
N ASP A 354 -22.05 1.39 -16.68
CA ASP A 354 -22.04 0.63 -15.42
C ASP A 354 -21.95 -0.86 -15.76
N VAL A 355 -20.96 -1.55 -15.19
CA VAL A 355 -20.77 -3.01 -15.27
C VAL A 355 -21.03 -3.57 -13.87
N ILE A 356 -22.03 -4.43 -13.75
CA ILE A 356 -22.47 -4.97 -12.46
C ILE A 356 -22.55 -6.49 -12.55
N ASN A 357 -21.86 -7.20 -11.67
CA ASN A 357 -22.01 -8.65 -11.51
C ASN A 357 -21.95 -9.03 -10.02
N ARG A 358 -23.05 -9.62 -9.53
CA ARG A 358 -23.23 -9.88 -8.08
C ARG A 358 -22.69 -11.24 -7.62
N THR A 359 -22.10 -12.02 -8.52
CA THR A 359 -21.68 -13.40 -8.20
C THR A 359 -20.44 -13.47 -7.31
N ALA A 360 -19.68 -12.38 -7.22
CA ALA A 360 -18.39 -12.33 -6.52
C ALA A 360 -17.38 -13.39 -7.03
N ARG A 361 -17.47 -13.78 -8.31
CA ARG A 361 -16.55 -14.73 -8.95
C ARG A 361 -15.54 -14.07 -9.89
N ALA A 362 -15.76 -12.81 -10.25
CA ALA A 362 -14.88 -12.09 -11.16
C ALA A 362 -13.49 -11.91 -10.54
N THR A 363 -12.45 -12.16 -11.33
CA THR A 363 -11.05 -11.87 -10.96
C THR A 363 -10.59 -10.55 -11.57
N GLU A 364 -11.21 -10.11 -12.66
CA GLU A 364 -10.85 -8.90 -13.38
C GLU A 364 -12.03 -8.37 -14.21
N LEU A 365 -12.09 -7.05 -14.38
CA LEU A 365 -12.74 -6.43 -15.54
C LEU A 365 -11.65 -5.88 -16.45
N HIS A 366 -11.43 -6.56 -17.58
CA HIS A 366 -10.50 -6.13 -18.61
C HIS A 366 -11.17 -5.06 -19.47
N PHE A 367 -10.51 -3.92 -19.64
CA PHE A 367 -11.07 -2.80 -20.40
C PHE A 367 -10.93 -2.97 -21.91
N GLY A 368 -10.15 -3.96 -22.34
CA GLY A 368 -9.98 -4.28 -23.75
C GLY A 368 -9.07 -3.30 -24.48
N GLN A 369 -9.27 -3.22 -25.78
CA GLN A 369 -8.51 -2.40 -26.71
C GLN A 369 -9.41 -1.78 -27.78
N PHE A 370 -8.94 -0.69 -28.35
CA PHE A 370 -9.56 0.02 -29.45
C PHE A 370 -8.99 -0.50 -30.77
N ILE A 371 -9.83 -1.08 -31.60
CA ILE A 371 -9.47 -1.57 -32.95
C ILE A 371 -10.07 -0.67 -34.04
N GLY A 372 -9.50 -0.74 -35.24
CA GLY A 372 -9.91 0.11 -36.37
C GLY A 372 -9.58 1.59 -36.15
N VAL A 373 -8.61 1.87 -35.27
CA VAL A 373 -8.10 3.23 -35.04
C VAL A 373 -7.17 3.64 -36.18
N ARG A 374 -7.15 4.93 -36.51
CA ARG A 374 -6.26 5.48 -37.54
C ARG A 374 -5.20 6.39 -36.92
N GLU A 375 -3.94 6.13 -37.27
CA GLU A 375 -2.77 6.86 -36.78
C GLU A 375 -2.75 7.00 -35.24
N PRO A 376 -2.94 5.90 -34.48
CA PRO A 376 -3.11 5.98 -33.03
C PRO A 376 -1.83 6.39 -32.30
N ARG A 377 -1.98 7.17 -31.24
CA ARG A 377 -0.93 7.48 -30.25
C ARG A 377 -1.49 7.36 -28.84
N ALA A 378 -0.79 6.65 -27.96
CA ALA A 378 -1.09 6.65 -26.53
C ALA A 378 -0.35 7.82 -25.88
N LEU A 379 -1.09 8.79 -25.33
CA LEU A 379 -0.55 9.99 -24.69
C LEU A 379 -0.51 9.82 -23.18
N TYR A 380 0.67 9.94 -22.60
CA TYR A 380 0.85 10.01 -21.16
C TYR A 380 0.34 11.35 -20.62
N ILE A 381 -0.43 11.30 -19.53
CA ILE A 381 -0.91 12.49 -18.83
C ILE A 381 -0.18 12.60 -17.49
N PRO A 382 0.64 13.64 -17.27
CA PRO A 382 1.32 13.85 -16.00
C PRO A 382 0.37 13.82 -14.81
N TYR A 383 0.83 13.25 -13.70
CA TYR A 383 0.08 13.12 -12.43
C TYR A 383 -1.13 12.19 -12.44
N ILE A 384 -1.53 11.63 -13.58
CA ILE A 384 -2.51 10.52 -13.63
C ILE A 384 -1.73 9.21 -13.66
N THR A 385 -1.66 8.53 -12.51
CA THR A 385 -0.84 7.33 -12.34
C THR A 385 -1.57 6.23 -11.57
N TYR A 386 -1.30 4.97 -11.94
CA TYR A 386 -1.65 3.81 -11.08
C TYR A 386 -0.48 3.32 -10.21
N GLY A 387 0.56 4.14 -10.05
CA GLY A 387 1.83 3.77 -9.44
C GLY A 387 2.74 3.10 -10.46
N GLY A 388 2.75 1.76 -10.50
CA GLY A 388 3.66 0.98 -11.35
C GLY A 388 3.32 0.96 -12.85
N SER A 389 2.12 1.39 -13.24
CA SER A 389 1.66 1.52 -14.63
C SER A 389 0.71 2.70 -14.74
N ASN A 390 0.57 3.31 -15.92
CA ASN A 390 -0.19 4.54 -16.07
C ASN A 390 -1.28 4.40 -17.14
N PRO A 391 -2.51 4.87 -16.90
CA PRO A 391 -3.48 5.01 -17.97
C PRO A 391 -3.05 6.13 -18.92
N THR A 392 -3.51 6.06 -20.17
CA THR A 392 -3.20 7.05 -21.21
C THR A 392 -4.47 7.56 -21.88
N VAL A 393 -4.32 8.61 -22.68
CA VAL A 393 -5.36 9.11 -23.59
C VAL A 393 -4.98 8.72 -25.01
N LEU A 394 -5.91 8.14 -25.76
CA LEU A 394 -5.71 7.83 -27.17
C LEU A 394 -5.90 9.09 -28.00
N LEU A 395 -4.93 9.43 -28.85
CA LEU A 395 -5.09 10.35 -29.96
C LEU A 395 -5.21 9.55 -31.26
N SER A 396 -6.28 9.73 -32.02
CA SER A 396 -6.48 9.06 -33.31
C SER A 396 -7.29 9.93 -34.28
N ARG A 397 -7.41 9.50 -35.55
CA ARG A 397 -8.13 10.23 -36.58
C ARG A 397 -9.51 9.67 -36.88
N ALA A 398 -10.47 10.57 -37.05
CA ALA A 398 -11.75 10.31 -37.71
C ALA A 398 -11.86 11.16 -38.98
N GLY A 399 -11.63 10.53 -40.15
CA GLY A 399 -11.44 11.27 -41.39
C GLY A 399 -10.20 12.17 -41.31
N GLN A 400 -10.39 13.48 -41.47
CA GLN A 400 -9.28 14.44 -41.36
C GLN A 400 -9.08 15.01 -39.94
N ARG A 401 -10.02 14.77 -39.02
CA ARG A 401 -10.03 15.37 -37.67
C ARG A 401 -9.26 14.50 -36.68
N TRP A 402 -8.43 15.13 -35.85
CA TRP A 402 -7.83 14.50 -34.67
C TRP A 402 -8.83 14.51 -33.50
N LEU A 403 -8.91 13.40 -32.80
CA LEU A 403 -9.77 13.22 -31.64
C LEU A 403 -8.99 12.55 -30.51
N PHE A 404 -9.30 12.97 -29.29
CA PHE A 404 -8.86 12.33 -28.07
C PHE A 404 -9.94 11.35 -27.60
N THR A 405 -9.52 10.19 -27.09
CA THR A 405 -10.37 9.19 -26.46
C THR A 405 -9.79 8.82 -25.10
N SER A 406 -10.62 8.82 -24.07
CA SER A 406 -10.26 8.34 -22.73
C SER A 406 -11.26 7.30 -22.23
N LEU A 407 -10.79 6.44 -21.32
CA LEU A 407 -11.60 5.48 -20.59
C LEU A 407 -11.17 5.52 -19.11
N TRP A 408 -12.01 6.12 -18.27
CA TRP A 408 -11.71 6.27 -16.83
C TRP A 408 -12.58 5.38 -15.97
N LEU A 409 -11.95 4.71 -15.00
CA LEU A 409 -12.61 4.02 -13.90
C LEU A 409 -13.07 5.02 -12.84
N ASP A 410 -14.34 4.99 -12.44
CA ASP A 410 -14.84 5.79 -11.33
C ASP A 410 -14.31 5.28 -9.98
N TRP A 411 -13.18 5.83 -9.55
CA TRP A 411 -12.54 5.44 -8.30
C TRP A 411 -13.34 5.77 -7.03
N TYR A 412 -14.38 6.61 -7.10
CA TYR A 412 -15.28 6.85 -5.96
C TYR A 412 -16.32 5.74 -5.78
N ARG A 413 -16.54 4.90 -6.80
CA ARG A 413 -17.58 3.87 -6.84
C ARG A 413 -17.05 2.45 -7.01
N SER A 414 -15.77 2.28 -7.33
CA SER A 414 -15.24 0.95 -7.63
C SER A 414 -15.31 0.01 -6.43
N ASN A 415 -15.67 -1.24 -6.69
CA ASN A 415 -15.52 -2.36 -5.76
C ASN A 415 -14.23 -3.15 -5.99
N GLY A 416 -13.41 -2.74 -6.96
CA GLY A 416 -12.16 -3.39 -7.27
C GLY A 416 -11.09 -3.24 -6.20
N SER A 417 -10.10 -4.12 -6.27
CA SER A 417 -8.96 -4.16 -5.36
C SER A 417 -7.82 -3.26 -5.82
N GLU A 418 -7.52 -3.27 -7.13
CA GLU A 418 -6.47 -2.43 -7.73
C GLU A 418 -6.67 -2.22 -9.26
N PRO A 419 -6.55 -0.98 -9.77
CA PRO A 419 -6.49 -0.72 -11.21
C PRO A 419 -5.07 -0.96 -11.75
N TYR A 420 -4.97 -1.21 -13.05
CA TYR A 420 -3.67 -1.31 -13.73
C TYR A 420 -3.71 -0.73 -15.14
N GLY A 421 -2.59 -0.13 -15.55
CA GLY A 421 -2.30 0.31 -16.91
C GLY A 421 -1.73 -0.83 -17.76
N ALA A 422 -1.80 -0.69 -19.07
CA ALA A 422 -1.28 -1.67 -20.03
C ALA A 422 -1.11 -1.03 -21.41
N GLU A 423 -0.81 0.26 -21.46
CA GLU A 423 -0.89 1.08 -22.67
C GLU A 423 0.00 0.58 -23.81
N TYR A 424 -0.53 0.63 -25.03
CA TYR A 424 0.24 0.51 -26.27
C TYR A 424 -0.57 1.08 -27.44
N ALA A 425 0.11 1.50 -28.51
CA ALA A 425 -0.53 1.90 -29.75
C ALA A 425 0.32 1.44 -30.94
N SER A 426 -0.26 0.65 -31.84
CA SER A 426 0.44 0.13 -33.02
C SER A 426 -0.54 -0.24 -34.13
N GLY A 427 -0.21 0.12 -35.37
CA GLY A 427 -1.05 -0.15 -36.53
C GLY A 427 -2.45 0.42 -36.37
N GLU A 428 -3.46 -0.47 -36.42
CA GLU A 428 -4.88 -0.12 -36.26
C GLU A 428 -5.44 -0.51 -34.89
N VAL A 429 -4.57 -0.69 -33.90
CA VAL A 429 -4.94 -1.10 -32.54
C VAL A 429 -4.28 -0.20 -31.49
N ALA A 430 -5.02 0.15 -30.46
CA ALA A 430 -4.50 0.83 -29.29
C ALA A 430 -5.16 0.35 -28.01
N ARG A 431 -4.39 0.18 -26.94
CA ARG A 431 -4.88 0.00 -25.58
C ARG A 431 -4.40 1.18 -24.76
N ILE A 432 -5.30 1.83 -24.02
CA ILE A 432 -4.95 2.99 -23.20
C ILE A 432 -5.08 2.74 -21.70
N HIS A 433 -5.53 1.55 -21.33
CA HIS A 433 -5.76 1.11 -19.96
C HIS A 433 -5.73 -0.42 -19.91
N GLY A 434 -5.38 -1.01 -18.77
CA GLY A 434 -5.49 -2.46 -18.55
C GLY A 434 -6.87 -2.88 -18.05
N GLY A 435 -7.21 -2.48 -16.82
CA GLY A 435 -8.49 -2.81 -16.21
C GLY A 435 -8.47 -2.65 -14.69
N ILE A 436 -9.32 -3.42 -14.02
CA ILE A 436 -9.43 -3.47 -12.55
C ILE A 436 -9.43 -4.93 -12.08
N ARG A 437 -8.63 -5.24 -11.07
CA ARG A 437 -8.51 -6.59 -10.48
C ARG A 437 -9.33 -6.74 -9.21
N TYR A 438 -9.79 -7.96 -8.98
CA TYR A 438 -10.55 -8.40 -7.82
C TYR A 438 -9.78 -9.53 -7.13
N HIS A 439 -9.08 -9.18 -6.06
CA HIS A 439 -8.32 -10.13 -5.26
C HIS A 439 -9.22 -10.73 -4.17
N PRO A 440 -9.01 -12.01 -3.78
CA PRO A 440 -9.76 -12.62 -2.70
C PRO A 440 -9.40 -11.96 -1.36
N LYS A 441 -10.37 -11.92 -0.45
CA LYS A 441 -10.13 -11.62 0.96
C LYS A 441 -9.46 -12.80 1.64
N THR A 442 -9.04 -12.64 2.89
CA THR A 442 -8.40 -13.71 3.68
C THR A 442 -9.30 -14.92 3.93
N ASP A 443 -10.61 -14.81 3.72
CA ASP A 443 -11.58 -15.92 3.77
C ASP A 443 -11.76 -16.63 2.40
N GLY A 444 -11.00 -16.24 1.38
CA GLY A 444 -11.07 -16.77 0.02
C GLY A 444 -12.17 -16.15 -0.85
N THR A 445 -13.07 -15.34 -0.29
CA THR A 445 -14.18 -14.74 -1.04
C THR A 445 -13.80 -13.41 -1.67
N ARG A 446 -14.34 -13.09 -2.86
CA ARG A 446 -14.12 -11.79 -3.52
C ARG A 446 -15.27 -10.81 -3.28
N ASN A 447 -15.06 -9.57 -3.66
CA ASN A 447 -16.14 -8.59 -3.74
C ASN A 447 -16.97 -8.83 -5.02
N PRO A 448 -18.29 -8.62 -4.99
CA PRO A 448 -19.06 -8.53 -6.22
C PRO A 448 -18.62 -7.31 -7.03
N LEU A 449 -18.70 -7.43 -8.36
CA LEU A 449 -18.19 -6.45 -9.31
C LEU A 449 -19.21 -5.32 -9.49
N PHE A 450 -18.76 -4.10 -9.22
CA PHE A 450 -19.51 -2.88 -9.45
C PHE A 450 -18.57 -1.81 -9.96
N GLU A 451 -18.64 -1.51 -11.26
CA GLU A 451 -17.77 -0.53 -11.90
C GLU A 451 -18.56 0.46 -12.72
N ARG A 452 -18.14 1.73 -12.67
CA ARG A 452 -18.57 2.76 -13.61
C ARG A 452 -17.37 3.19 -14.45
N LEU A 453 -17.56 3.20 -15.75
CA LEU A 453 -16.58 3.65 -16.72
C LEU A 453 -17.08 4.90 -17.44
N PHE A 454 -16.20 5.87 -17.66
CA PHE A 454 -16.44 7.04 -18.48
C PHE A 454 -15.63 6.93 -19.77
N LEU A 455 -16.28 6.53 -20.86
CA LEU A 455 -15.67 6.43 -22.18
C LEU A 455 -15.99 7.69 -22.99
N THR A 456 -14.99 8.54 -23.22
CA THR A 456 -15.21 9.90 -23.75
C THR A 456 -14.42 10.11 -25.03
N VAL A 457 -15.02 10.76 -26.02
CA VAL A 457 -14.37 11.16 -27.28
C VAL A 457 -14.58 12.65 -27.49
N SER A 458 -13.50 13.41 -27.69
CA SER A 458 -13.59 14.85 -27.96
C SER A 458 -12.47 15.33 -28.89
N PRO A 459 -12.71 16.37 -29.72
CA PRO A 459 -11.63 17.11 -30.38
C PRO A 459 -10.74 17.94 -29.43
N MET A 460 -11.07 18.03 -28.13
CA MET A 460 -10.38 18.83 -27.13
C MET A 460 -9.87 17.93 -25.99
N LEU A 461 -8.59 18.08 -25.62
CA LEU A 461 -7.94 17.20 -24.64
C LEU A 461 -8.56 17.36 -23.24
N GLU A 462 -8.85 18.59 -22.84
CA GLU A 462 -9.40 18.97 -21.54
C GLU A 462 -10.76 18.30 -21.27
N GLU A 463 -11.54 18.04 -22.32
CA GLU A 463 -12.85 17.38 -22.24
C GLU A 463 -12.75 15.85 -22.18
N VAL A 464 -11.55 15.27 -22.26
CA VAL A 464 -11.34 13.83 -22.02
C VAL A 464 -10.61 13.55 -20.72
N LEU A 465 -10.14 14.57 -19.98
CA LEU A 465 -9.50 14.40 -18.67
C LEU A 465 -10.55 14.24 -17.56
N PRO A 466 -10.27 13.44 -16.52
CA PRO A 466 -11.23 13.24 -15.44
C PRO A 466 -11.34 14.52 -14.60
N THR A 467 -12.57 14.87 -14.18
CA THR A 467 -12.75 15.93 -13.18
C THR A 467 -12.40 15.41 -11.79
N ILE A 468 -11.58 16.13 -11.02
CA ILE A 468 -11.30 15.76 -9.63
C ILE A 468 -12.39 16.34 -8.72
N ALA A 469 -13.41 15.54 -8.42
CA ALA A 469 -14.54 15.95 -7.57
C ALA A 469 -14.24 15.96 -6.07
N ASN A 470 -13.05 16.43 -5.67
CA ASN A 470 -12.72 16.67 -4.26
C ASN A 470 -13.11 18.11 -3.88
N PRO A 471 -13.54 18.36 -2.63
CA PRO A 471 -13.74 19.71 -2.14
C PRO A 471 -12.40 20.42 -2.00
N VAL A 472 -12.42 21.74 -2.16
CA VAL A 472 -11.25 22.56 -1.81
C VAL A 472 -10.92 22.35 -0.31
N GLY A 473 -9.62 22.28 0.01
CA GLY A 473 -9.16 22.20 1.39
C GLY A 473 -9.67 23.39 2.21
N LEU A 474 -10.11 23.17 3.45
CA LEU A 474 -10.75 24.21 4.28
C LEU A 474 -9.89 25.47 4.41
N HIS A 475 -8.57 25.27 4.44
CA HIS A 475 -7.57 26.29 4.68
C HIS A 475 -6.64 26.51 3.48
N ALA A 476 -6.96 25.97 2.29
CA ALA A 476 -6.09 26.09 1.11
C ALA A 476 -5.81 27.55 0.71
N HIS A 477 -6.78 28.44 0.91
CA HIS A 477 -6.64 29.88 0.67
C HIS A 477 -5.54 30.54 1.53
N LEU A 478 -5.18 29.94 2.68
CA LEU A 478 -4.12 30.45 3.56
C LEU A 478 -2.71 30.12 3.05
N ALA A 479 -2.59 29.18 2.10
CA ALA A 479 -1.30 28.74 1.53
C ALA A 479 -0.90 29.49 0.25
N VAL A 480 -1.82 30.24 -0.38
CA VAL A 480 -1.66 30.81 -1.73
C VAL A 480 -0.44 31.73 -1.87
N ASP A 481 -0.07 32.44 -0.80
CA ASP A 481 1.00 33.44 -0.78
C ASP A 481 2.13 33.08 0.20
N ARG A 482 2.27 31.79 0.54
CA ARG A 482 3.25 31.28 1.50
C ARG A 482 4.22 30.32 0.85
N LEU A 483 5.48 30.38 1.29
CA LEU A 483 6.42 29.29 1.03
C LEU A 483 6.03 28.10 1.89
N TRP A 484 6.09 26.90 1.32
CA TRP A 484 6.00 25.66 2.07
C TRP A 484 7.41 25.11 2.24
N GLN A 485 7.78 24.79 3.47
CA GLN A 485 9.05 24.18 3.78
C GLN A 485 8.85 23.05 4.78
N GLU A 486 9.30 21.87 4.37
CA GLU A 486 9.62 20.80 5.29
C GLU A 486 11.01 21.04 5.91
N THR A 487 11.14 20.71 7.19
CA THR A 487 12.44 20.41 7.79
C THR A 487 12.36 19.01 8.34
N TRP A 488 13.49 18.29 8.33
CA TRP A 488 13.61 16.97 8.96
C TRP A 488 13.16 16.96 10.44
N GLY A 489 13.05 18.13 11.07
CA GLY A 489 12.67 18.33 12.46
C GLY A 489 13.86 18.87 13.25
N PRO A 490 13.65 19.23 14.52
CA PRO A 490 14.71 19.72 15.38
C PRO A 490 15.48 18.55 16.03
N ASP A 491 16.65 18.20 15.49
CA ASP A 491 17.67 17.47 16.28
C ASP A 491 18.19 18.32 17.43
N ASN A 492 18.18 19.65 17.24
CA ASN A 492 18.49 20.63 18.28
C ASN A 492 17.57 21.85 18.13
N TYR A 493 16.68 22.02 19.10
CA TYR A 493 15.68 23.10 19.09
C TYR A 493 16.28 24.51 19.08
N GLU A 494 17.37 24.76 19.82
CA GLU A 494 18.00 26.09 19.87
C GLU A 494 18.61 26.49 18.52
N ASN A 495 19.28 25.55 17.85
CA ASN A 495 19.82 25.78 16.52
C ASN A 495 18.70 26.04 15.51
N GLN A 496 17.60 25.30 15.58
CA GLN A 496 16.46 25.53 14.71
C GLN A 496 15.79 26.88 14.99
N MET A 497 15.60 27.28 16.25
CA MET A 497 15.07 28.60 16.57
C MET A 497 15.99 29.73 16.08
N ARG A 498 17.31 29.57 16.16
CA ARG A 498 18.30 30.50 15.59
C ARG A 498 18.16 30.59 14.08
N ARG A 499 18.02 29.45 13.38
CA ARG A 499 17.74 29.40 11.95
C ARG A 499 16.42 30.10 11.62
N SER A 500 15.37 29.90 12.40
CA SER A 500 14.08 30.56 12.19
C SER A 500 14.21 32.09 12.30
N ARG A 501 14.94 32.60 13.29
CA ARG A 501 15.22 34.04 13.43
C ARG A 501 16.03 34.59 12.25
N MET A 502 17.03 33.84 11.78
CA MET A 502 17.83 34.21 10.61
C MET A 502 16.96 34.31 9.35
N LEU A 503 16.14 33.29 9.07
CA LEU A 503 15.23 33.29 7.91
C LEU A 503 14.24 34.47 7.99
N ARG A 504 13.68 34.74 9.17
CA ARG A 504 12.83 35.91 9.38
C ARG A 504 13.59 37.22 9.09
N ALA A 505 14.83 37.35 9.55
CA ALA A 505 15.67 38.52 9.28
C ALA A 505 16.02 38.71 7.80
N TYR A 506 16.09 37.62 7.03
CA TYR A 506 16.24 37.66 5.56
C TYR A 506 14.95 37.99 4.80
N GLY A 507 13.84 38.28 5.50
CA GLY A 507 12.57 38.67 4.88
C GLY A 507 11.62 37.50 4.58
N ILE A 508 11.88 36.30 5.11
CA ILE A 508 10.92 35.18 5.00
C ILE A 508 9.78 35.40 6.00
N GLU A 509 8.77 36.15 5.58
CA GLU A 509 7.64 36.54 6.46
C GLU A 509 6.46 35.58 6.42
N LYS A 510 6.28 34.89 5.29
CA LYS A 510 5.12 34.05 4.97
C LYS A 510 5.57 32.61 4.71
N LEU A 511 5.63 31.82 5.78
CA LEU A 511 6.11 30.44 5.75
C LEU A 511 5.09 29.49 6.38
N ILE A 512 4.92 28.33 5.76
CA ILE A 512 4.36 27.13 6.37
C ILE A 512 5.54 26.21 6.64
N GLN A 513 5.88 26.07 7.91
CA GLN A 513 7.00 25.27 8.38
C GLN A 513 6.47 23.95 8.95
N CYS A 514 6.60 22.87 8.18
CA CYS A 514 6.28 21.53 8.64
C CYS A 514 7.54 20.87 9.22
N ASN A 515 7.41 20.26 10.40
CA ASN A 515 8.49 19.63 11.12
C ASN A 515 8.30 18.10 11.04
N HIS A 516 9.25 17.41 10.39
CA HIS A 516 9.16 15.98 10.09
C HIS A 516 9.34 15.10 11.36
N GLU A 517 9.37 13.79 11.12
CA GLU A 517 9.32 12.69 12.08
C GLU A 517 10.37 12.69 13.20
N ILE A 518 11.51 13.38 13.02
CA ILE A 518 12.59 13.47 14.02
C ILE A 518 12.12 14.13 15.31
N THR A 519 11.07 14.94 15.24
CA THR A 519 10.40 15.52 16.41
C THR A 519 9.91 14.44 17.40
N TRP A 520 9.58 13.27 16.89
CA TRP A 520 8.96 12.19 17.65
C TRP A 520 9.94 11.13 18.18
N ARG A 521 11.15 11.04 17.64
CA ARG A 521 12.10 9.97 17.97
C ARG A 521 13.50 10.48 18.26
N ASP A 522 14.25 9.77 19.08
CA ASP A 522 15.63 10.12 19.43
C ASP A 522 16.64 9.47 18.47
N GLY A 523 16.32 8.27 17.98
CA GLY A 523 17.05 7.52 16.98
C GLY A 523 16.11 6.75 16.05
N GLY A 524 16.10 5.42 16.17
CA GLY A 524 15.37 4.51 15.26
C GLY A 524 13.96 4.14 15.70
N GLU A 525 13.45 4.76 16.75
CA GLU A 525 12.16 4.43 17.33
C GLU A 525 10.99 4.77 16.39
N SER A 526 9.79 4.33 16.76
CA SER A 526 8.58 4.66 16.01
C SER A 526 8.30 6.17 16.04
N PHE A 527 7.66 6.67 14.98
CA PHE A 527 7.43 8.08 14.74
C PHE A 527 6.00 8.38 14.27
N THR A 528 5.13 7.38 14.30
CA THR A 528 3.74 7.45 13.86
C THR A 528 2.79 7.24 15.03
N LEU A 529 1.55 7.72 14.92
CA LEU A 529 0.57 7.64 16.02
C LEU A 529 1.08 8.22 17.35
N ARG A 530 1.88 9.30 17.31
CA ARG A 530 2.58 9.85 18.48
C ARG A 530 1.83 11.01 19.12
N THR A 531 1.82 11.04 20.44
CA THR A 531 1.33 12.19 21.24
C THR A 531 2.42 12.84 22.09
N ARG A 532 3.58 12.19 22.23
CA ARG A 532 4.73 12.63 23.05
C ARG A 532 5.96 12.84 22.18
N ALA A 533 6.61 13.98 22.35
CA ALA A 533 7.85 14.32 21.67
C ALA A 533 9.02 13.47 22.18
N ALA A 534 10.10 13.42 21.40
CA ALA A 534 11.29 12.64 21.74
C ALA A 534 11.91 13.10 23.08
N PRO A 535 12.02 12.22 24.10
CA PRO A 535 12.49 12.61 25.43
C PRO A 535 13.95 13.09 25.43
N GLY A 536 14.84 12.46 24.65
CA GLY A 536 16.26 12.83 24.55
C GLY A 536 16.51 14.21 23.96
N LYS A 537 15.52 14.80 23.28
CA LYS A 537 15.59 16.16 22.70
C LYS A 537 14.95 17.23 23.57
N GLY A 538 14.60 16.91 24.82
CA GLY A 538 13.93 17.82 25.76
C GLY A 538 12.41 17.67 25.80
N GLY A 539 11.86 16.67 25.11
CA GLY A 539 10.47 16.26 25.20
C GLY A 539 9.44 17.34 24.88
N ASP A 540 8.26 17.19 25.46
CA ASP A 540 7.09 17.99 25.10
C ASP A 540 7.27 19.50 25.34
N GLU A 541 8.04 19.88 26.36
CA GLU A 541 8.30 21.28 26.70
C GLU A 541 9.13 21.96 25.61
N ALA A 542 10.19 21.30 25.14
CA ALA A 542 11.03 21.82 24.08
C ALA A 542 10.24 21.98 22.76
N LEU A 543 9.40 21.00 22.42
CA LEU A 543 8.54 21.07 21.24
C LEU A 543 7.52 22.20 21.34
N ARG A 544 6.83 22.34 22.47
CA ARG A 544 5.85 23.42 22.68
C ARG A 544 6.50 24.79 22.53
N ARG A 545 7.68 24.99 23.14
CA ARG A 545 8.45 26.23 22.99
C ARG A 545 8.81 26.51 21.53
N TYR A 546 9.20 25.48 20.79
CA TYR A 546 9.58 25.62 19.39
C TYR A 546 8.40 25.96 18.46
N VAL A 547 7.26 25.27 18.62
CA VAL A 547 6.03 25.59 17.89
C VAL A 547 5.57 27.02 18.17
N ALA A 548 5.58 27.42 19.45
CA ALA A 548 5.27 28.79 19.85
C ALA A 548 6.23 29.82 19.24
N HIS A 549 7.54 29.51 19.22
CA HIS A 549 8.55 30.36 18.58
C HIS A 549 8.28 30.54 17.08
N GLN A 550 8.03 29.46 16.33
CA GLN A 550 7.68 29.54 14.91
C GLN A 550 6.45 30.43 14.68
N LYS A 551 5.38 30.24 15.47
CA LYS A 551 4.16 31.06 15.38
C LYS A 551 4.41 32.52 15.72
N SER A 552 5.29 32.81 16.69
CA SER A 552 5.67 34.19 17.06
C SER A 552 6.33 34.97 15.91
N LEU A 553 6.89 34.27 14.91
CA LEU A 553 7.46 34.85 13.71
C LEU A 553 6.40 35.11 12.62
N GLY A 554 5.12 34.85 12.89
CA GLY A 554 4.01 34.98 11.94
C GLY A 554 3.85 33.79 10.98
N TRP A 555 4.55 32.68 11.25
CA TRP A 555 4.53 31.49 10.42
C TRP A 555 3.42 30.50 10.84
N TYR A 556 3.06 29.62 9.92
CA TYR A 556 2.34 28.39 10.23
C TYR A 556 3.35 27.32 10.65
N SER A 557 3.05 26.59 11.73
CA SER A 557 3.84 25.52 12.29
C SER A 557 3.04 24.23 12.21
N GLY A 558 3.52 23.29 11.40
CA GLY A 558 2.97 21.96 11.23
C GLY A 558 3.84 20.88 11.86
N LEU A 559 3.20 19.83 12.36
CA LEU A 559 3.88 18.64 12.88
C LEU A 559 3.59 17.44 11.98
N TYR A 560 4.57 16.54 11.91
CA TYR A 560 4.44 15.27 11.21
C TYR A 560 3.35 14.40 11.84
N THR A 561 2.43 13.90 11.02
CA THR A 561 1.52 12.82 11.37
C THR A 561 1.54 11.78 10.26
N ASN A 562 1.41 10.51 10.63
CA ASN A 562 1.31 9.39 9.70
C ASN A 562 0.51 8.29 10.38
N TYR A 563 -0.40 7.71 9.61
CA TYR A 563 -1.37 6.69 9.99
C TYR A 563 -1.36 5.51 9.01
N CYS A 564 -0.30 5.36 8.24
CA CYS A 564 -0.02 4.24 7.34
C CYS A 564 1.01 3.30 7.98
N ASP A 565 2.10 3.86 8.49
CA ASP A 565 3.20 3.07 9.06
C ASP A 565 2.94 2.74 10.52
N PHE A 566 2.94 1.45 10.87
CA PHE A 566 2.64 0.97 12.20
C PHE A 566 3.76 0.08 12.73
N ALA A 567 4.58 0.65 13.61
CA ALA A 567 5.72 -0.03 14.20
C ALA A 567 5.28 -0.97 15.34
N PRO A 568 5.85 -2.17 15.47
CA PRO A 568 5.52 -3.08 16.57
C PRO A 568 5.87 -2.62 17.98
N VAL A 569 6.70 -1.58 18.13
CA VAL A 569 7.04 -0.98 19.44
C VAL A 569 6.09 0.15 19.84
N ASN A 570 5.23 0.60 18.94
CA ASN A 570 4.35 1.74 19.15
C ASN A 570 3.45 1.54 20.38
N GLU A 571 3.11 2.63 21.07
CA GLU A 571 2.29 2.59 22.29
C GLU A 571 0.86 2.06 22.01
N HIS A 572 0.37 2.21 20.78
CA HIS A 572 -0.95 1.77 20.33
C HIS A 572 -0.93 0.41 19.60
N TRP A 573 0.21 -0.30 19.60
CA TRP A 573 0.37 -1.54 18.84
C TRP A 573 -0.70 -2.61 19.16
N ASN A 574 -1.31 -3.12 18.10
CA ASN A 574 -2.14 -4.32 18.13
C ASN A 574 -2.08 -4.99 16.75
N SER A 575 -1.71 -6.26 16.68
CA SER A 575 -1.63 -7.01 15.42
C SER A 575 -2.96 -7.05 14.67
N ASP A 576 -4.10 -6.97 15.37
CA ASP A 576 -5.42 -6.88 14.74
C ASP A 576 -5.66 -5.57 13.98
N HIS A 577 -4.85 -4.54 14.20
CA HIS A 577 -4.91 -3.28 13.45
C HIS A 577 -4.01 -3.30 12.20
N VAL A 578 -3.30 -4.39 11.92
CA VAL A 578 -2.42 -4.54 10.75
C VAL A 578 -3.21 -4.99 9.52
N GLN A 579 -2.91 -4.42 8.36
CA GLN A 579 -3.48 -4.87 7.08
C GLN A 579 -3.00 -6.27 6.72
N ARG A 580 -3.89 -7.02 6.07
CA ARG A 580 -3.57 -8.34 5.54
C ARG A 580 -3.52 -8.33 4.03
N GLN A 581 -2.66 -9.18 3.49
CA GLN A 581 -2.65 -9.60 2.11
C GLN A 581 -3.64 -10.76 1.90
N PRO A 582 -4.03 -11.10 0.65
CA PRO A 582 -4.98 -12.19 0.39
C PRO A 582 -4.57 -13.55 0.97
N ASP A 583 -3.27 -13.80 1.09
CA ASP A 583 -2.69 -15.02 1.66
C ASP A 583 -2.68 -15.05 3.20
N GLY A 584 -3.11 -13.96 3.85
CA GLY A 584 -3.15 -13.81 5.30
C GLY A 584 -1.88 -13.21 5.91
N ASN A 585 -0.80 -13.04 5.14
CA ASN A 585 0.40 -12.35 5.63
C ASN A 585 0.09 -10.89 5.93
N TRP A 586 0.82 -10.33 6.91
CA TRP A 586 0.76 -8.89 7.17
C TRP A 586 1.35 -8.12 5.98
N ARG A 587 0.75 -6.97 5.65
CA ARG A 587 1.24 -6.10 4.59
C ARG A 587 2.38 -5.23 5.13
N PRO A 588 3.59 -5.27 4.54
CA PRO A 588 4.67 -4.37 4.93
C PRO A 588 4.36 -2.92 4.54
N ALA A 589 4.92 -1.97 5.28
CA ALA A 589 4.87 -0.54 4.97
C ALA A 589 6.30 0.03 4.93
N TRP A 590 6.52 1.28 5.32
CA TRP A 590 7.87 1.83 5.46
C TRP A 590 8.77 0.89 6.29
N PRO A 591 10.07 0.74 5.99
CA PRO A 591 10.95 -0.22 6.64
C PRO A 591 10.72 -0.34 8.15
N ARG A 592 10.60 -1.60 8.61
CA ARG A 592 10.25 -1.99 9.99
C ARG A 592 8.82 -1.74 10.47
N ASN A 593 7.96 -1.21 9.59
CA ASN A 593 6.54 -1.01 9.88
C ASN A 593 5.67 -2.00 9.12
N TRP A 594 4.53 -2.29 9.71
CA TRP A 594 3.41 -2.93 9.04
C TRP A 594 2.38 -1.88 8.65
N ALA A 595 1.60 -2.12 7.60
CA ALA A 595 0.58 -1.16 7.16
C ALA A 595 -0.60 -1.18 8.14
N LEU A 596 -0.99 -0.02 8.66
CA LEU A 596 -2.19 0.15 9.49
C LEU A 596 -3.46 0.00 8.65
N LYS A 597 -4.48 -0.65 9.20
CA LYS A 597 -5.81 -0.73 8.56
C LYS A 597 -6.37 0.69 8.32
N PRO A 598 -6.84 1.04 7.12
CA PRO A 598 -7.30 2.40 6.82
C PRO A 598 -8.45 2.89 7.73
N LEU A 599 -9.34 1.99 8.16
CA LEU A 599 -10.39 2.35 9.12
C LEU A 599 -9.83 2.66 10.51
N LYS A 600 -8.78 1.95 10.96
CA LYS A 600 -8.07 2.30 12.20
C LYS A 600 -7.31 3.62 12.06
N ALA A 601 -6.76 3.91 10.88
CA ALA A 601 -6.13 5.21 10.61
C ALA A 601 -7.12 6.36 10.88
N ALA A 602 -8.33 6.29 10.35
CA ALA A 602 -9.36 7.30 10.56
C ALA A 602 -9.93 7.35 12.00
N GLU A 603 -9.84 6.27 12.78
CA GLU A 603 -10.17 6.27 14.22
C GLU A 603 -9.06 6.88 15.06
N PHE A 604 -7.82 6.50 14.83
CA PHE A 604 -6.67 7.05 15.52
C PHE A 604 -6.50 8.53 15.21
N ASP A 605 -6.70 8.96 13.97
CA ASP A 605 -6.65 10.38 13.63
C ASP A 605 -7.67 11.21 14.41
N ALA A 606 -8.94 10.76 14.43
CA ALA A 606 -10.00 11.41 15.19
C ALA A 606 -9.68 11.49 16.70
N GLN A 607 -8.89 10.56 17.22
CA GLN A 607 -8.48 10.51 18.62
C GLN A 607 -7.20 11.33 18.91
N LEU A 608 -6.18 11.22 18.06
CA LEU A 608 -4.82 11.67 18.33
C LEU A 608 -4.57 13.10 17.86
N ALA A 609 -5.11 13.51 16.70
CA ALA A 609 -4.93 14.87 16.20
C ALA A 609 -5.40 15.94 17.21
N PRO A 610 -6.57 15.80 17.89
CA PRO A 610 -6.99 16.74 18.93
C PRO A 610 -6.04 16.80 20.12
N GLN A 611 -5.42 15.66 20.50
CA GLN A 611 -4.47 15.62 21.61
C GLN A 611 -3.16 16.31 21.26
N VAL A 612 -2.64 16.09 20.05
CA VAL A 612 -1.46 16.79 19.52
C VAL A 612 -1.73 18.29 19.45
N LYS A 613 -2.90 18.68 18.92
CA LYS A 613 -3.35 20.08 18.88
C LYS A 613 -3.39 20.70 20.27
N ALA A 614 -4.02 20.05 21.24
CA ALA A 614 -4.10 20.56 22.61
C ALA A 614 -2.73 20.68 23.30
N ARG A 615 -1.80 19.76 23.02
CA ARG A 615 -0.51 19.69 23.70
C ARG A 615 0.52 20.69 23.18
N TYR A 616 0.57 20.90 21.87
CA TYR A 616 1.61 21.68 21.20
C TYR A 616 1.08 22.93 20.47
N ASP A 617 -0.23 23.02 20.25
CA ASP A 617 -0.91 24.10 19.52
C ASP A 617 -0.32 24.44 18.12
N PRO A 618 -0.01 23.43 17.26
CA PRO A 618 0.32 23.69 15.86
C PRO A 618 -0.89 24.26 15.12
N ASN A 619 -0.66 25.07 14.10
CA ASN A 619 -1.70 25.67 13.26
C ASN A 619 -1.62 25.20 11.80
N SER A 620 -0.96 24.08 11.56
CA SER A 620 -0.84 23.35 10.28
C SER A 620 -0.46 21.90 10.61
N ALA A 621 -0.35 21.02 9.63
CA ALA A 621 0.19 19.67 9.79
C ALA A 621 0.92 19.21 8.52
N TYR A 622 1.67 18.12 8.63
CA TYR A 622 2.17 17.37 7.51
C TYR A 622 1.74 15.91 7.68
N THR A 623 0.63 15.58 7.01
CA THR A 623 0.03 14.24 7.08
C THR A 623 0.60 13.38 5.97
N ASP A 624 1.70 12.70 6.29
CA ASP A 624 2.55 12.01 5.34
C ASP A 624 1.87 10.76 4.73
N VAL A 625 2.41 10.28 3.62
CA VAL A 625 2.03 9.07 2.86
C VAL A 625 0.67 9.14 2.16
N HIS A 626 -0.40 9.60 2.81
CA HIS A 626 -1.79 9.44 2.38
C HIS A 626 -2.12 10.01 1.00
N THR A 627 -1.41 11.06 0.58
CA THR A 627 -1.54 11.70 -0.74
C THR A 627 -0.37 11.41 -1.68
N ALA A 628 0.65 10.66 -1.23
CA ALA A 628 1.83 10.32 -2.01
C ALA A 628 1.73 8.91 -2.61
N VAL A 629 1.13 7.96 -1.88
CA VAL A 629 0.96 6.58 -2.35
C VAL A 629 -0.46 6.36 -2.88
N PRO A 630 -0.63 5.50 -3.89
CA PRO A 630 -1.97 5.20 -4.37
C PRO A 630 -2.79 4.37 -3.38
N PRO A 631 -4.11 4.62 -3.25
CA PRO A 631 -4.95 3.97 -2.23
C PRO A 631 -5.05 2.44 -2.41
N TRP A 632 -4.92 1.91 -3.63
CA TRP A 632 -4.93 0.46 -3.87
C TRP A 632 -3.68 -0.27 -3.36
N TRP A 633 -2.58 0.44 -3.05
CA TRP A 633 -1.43 -0.15 -2.37
C TRP A 633 -1.68 -0.40 -0.88
N TYR A 634 -2.76 0.17 -0.33
CA TYR A 634 -3.20 0.02 1.06
C TYR A 634 -4.61 -0.59 1.13
N THR A 635 -4.98 -1.40 0.14
CA THR A 635 -6.19 -2.24 0.22
C THR A 635 -5.96 -3.36 1.24
N ASP A 636 -6.76 -3.36 2.31
CA ASP A 636 -6.77 -4.42 3.33
C ASP A 636 -7.67 -5.58 2.89
N TYR A 637 -7.14 -6.80 2.92
CA TYR A 637 -7.87 -8.01 2.52
C TYR A 637 -8.41 -8.81 3.71
N ASP A 638 -8.21 -8.35 4.94
CA ASP A 638 -8.77 -9.00 6.14
C ASP A 638 -10.31 -9.03 6.08
N ALA A 639 -10.87 -10.22 5.91
CA ALA A 639 -12.32 -10.41 5.72
C ALA A 639 -13.18 -9.90 6.90
N ARG A 640 -12.56 -9.68 8.07
CA ARG A 640 -13.24 -9.13 9.26
C ARG A 640 -13.54 -7.63 9.13
N VAL A 641 -12.94 -6.94 8.15
CA VAL A 641 -13.03 -5.49 8.00
C VAL A 641 -14.16 -5.10 7.04
N PRO A 642 -15.06 -4.18 7.42
CA PRO A 642 -16.08 -3.67 6.51
C PRO A 642 -15.45 -3.00 5.28
N GLY A 643 -15.82 -3.46 4.08
CA GLY A 643 -15.25 -2.96 2.83
C GLY A 643 -13.89 -3.55 2.45
N ALA A 644 -13.44 -4.61 3.11
CA ALA A 644 -12.21 -5.35 2.79
C ALA A 644 -12.13 -5.73 1.30
N GLY A 645 -10.93 -5.68 0.74
CA GLY A 645 -10.63 -5.98 -0.66
C GLY A 645 -11.08 -4.90 -1.65
N THR A 646 -11.54 -3.73 -1.18
CA THR A 646 -11.90 -2.58 -2.04
C THR A 646 -10.95 -1.41 -1.79
N PHE A 647 -10.32 -0.86 -2.84
CA PHE A 647 -9.50 0.35 -2.65
C PHE A 647 -10.35 1.58 -2.33
N ALA A 648 -11.63 1.58 -2.70
CA ALA A 648 -12.55 2.67 -2.39
C ALA A 648 -12.69 2.86 -0.86
N GLN A 649 -12.72 1.78 -0.08
CA GLN A 649 -12.77 1.91 1.39
C GLN A 649 -11.53 2.63 1.94
N THR A 650 -10.34 2.35 1.40
CA THR A 650 -9.09 3.06 1.71
C THR A 650 -9.19 4.53 1.30
N PHE A 651 -9.63 4.81 0.07
CA PHE A 651 -9.79 6.18 -0.44
C PHE A 651 -10.70 7.04 0.45
N TYR A 652 -11.87 6.50 0.87
CA TYR A 652 -12.78 7.24 1.75
C TYR A 652 -12.23 7.43 3.16
N ALA A 653 -11.54 6.43 3.72
CA ALA A 653 -10.95 6.55 5.04
C ALA A 653 -9.85 7.63 5.07
N TYR A 654 -8.98 7.66 4.06
CA TYR A 654 -7.90 8.65 3.97
C TYR A 654 -8.43 10.05 3.67
N GLY A 655 -9.43 10.18 2.78
CA GLY A 655 -10.06 11.48 2.54
C GLY A 655 -10.81 12.02 3.77
N GLU A 656 -11.40 11.15 4.59
CA GLU A 656 -12.03 11.53 5.86
C GLU A 656 -11.00 12.03 6.87
N LEU A 657 -9.89 11.30 7.03
CA LEU A 657 -8.77 11.64 7.89
C LEU A 657 -8.17 13.02 7.54
N LEU A 658 -7.85 13.25 6.27
CA LEU A 658 -7.32 14.55 5.82
C LEU A 658 -8.31 15.70 6.07
N ARG A 659 -9.61 15.42 6.02
CA ARG A 659 -10.64 16.41 6.33
C ARG A 659 -10.74 16.68 7.83
N ASN A 660 -10.51 15.68 8.67
CA ASN A 660 -10.45 15.85 10.12
C ASN A 660 -9.20 16.66 10.52
N ASP A 661 -8.02 16.32 10.02
CA ASP A 661 -6.78 17.08 10.23
C ASP A 661 -6.96 18.56 9.90
N SER A 662 -7.53 18.85 8.73
CA SER A 662 -7.80 20.23 8.31
C SER A 662 -8.71 20.98 9.30
N ARG A 663 -9.69 20.32 9.92
CA ARG A 663 -10.57 20.94 10.94
C ARG A 663 -9.86 21.12 12.28
N VAL A 664 -9.10 20.12 12.73
CA VAL A 664 -8.48 20.09 14.06
C VAL A 664 -7.34 21.10 14.16
N TYR A 665 -6.45 21.13 13.17
CA TYR A 665 -5.29 22.01 13.21
C TYR A 665 -5.60 23.46 12.79
N GLY A 666 -6.68 23.67 12.03
CA GLY A 666 -7.14 25.01 11.65
C GLY A 666 -6.23 25.74 10.65
N GLY A 667 -5.52 24.98 9.81
CA GLY A 667 -4.64 25.55 8.78
C GLY A 667 -4.34 24.58 7.63
N PRO A 668 -3.43 24.95 6.72
CA PRO A 668 -3.01 24.11 5.60
C PRO A 668 -2.46 22.75 6.09
N ILE A 669 -2.76 21.69 5.35
CA ILE A 669 -2.34 20.30 5.61
C ILE A 669 -1.56 19.81 4.39
#